data_AF-A0A9W9M6N2-F1
#
_entry.id   AF-A0A9W9M6N2-F1
#
_cell.length_a   1.000
_cell.length_b   1.000
_cell.length_c   1.000
_cell.angle_alpha   90.00
_cell.angle_beta   90.00
_cell.angle_gamma   90.00
#
_symmetry.space_group_name_H-M   'P 1'
#
loop_
_entity.id
_entity.type
_entity.pdbx_description
1 polymer ?
#
loop_
_entity_poly.entity_id
_entity_poly.type
_entity_poly.pdbx_seq_one_letter_code
_entity_poly.pdbx_strand_id
1 'polypeptide(L)'
;MARSYDNIHIYGKAHLGDSYYLGQSARLADLVPCAVHAQFNASGKDHDPHCLQGTRIDILDCIRKWINGKDDKHIFWLSGLAGTGKSTIARTIAREIYENPKECWMASFFFNRGSWDTGHARKFVGTIATQLANKNMPYRELLQKAVSEDQGIFDRVMIDQWKEVIVSPLSLLKDESSQPQLIIVIDALNECDKSEDIIQILQLLVASRELGQFRPRILITSTPEIFIQESMLKFTGTAYRCISLQDEPGDVVDHDILLFMETELSKVKSLRLHKQQVYQLAKKAAGLFIWANIACRFISGGKGIFREKRLTAIFEERSPGSQTGMHPEKHLDELYLTVLRKAIQKYADDGWQELCYLLRQVLGSIVVLLAPLSLHSLLGLLSDLGDVDIIHEHLEDLCSILDISKDKTHPLRLHHPSFCDFLLNKERCQDENFWINEQDMHRAMMKRCVDLMSELLEKHICDAKLPGVHVSGMEKGQKERYLPHELQYSCLYWVEHLRRSNIKVEDNDDISDFLQAHLLHWLEALSLIGRAPESFHIIRNLQSLLKTDRSEIIATLLTDAICLFSAKLSTIQYMPLQIYTSVLTFAPRNSIMRQKFGIPQWLSFPQTTEILWNSGLETLQNHYQDFNLINLITIPHLRLIASASYDTIWIWFTETWEYMQKTELDSFRPQLGFNPEGTKLPTGRGAITIVARPILKLK
;
A
#
# COMPACT_ATOMS: atom_id res chain seq x y z
N MET A 1 -9.89 -49.79 42.02
CA MET A 1 -9.11 -50.09 40.80
C MET A 1 -9.44 -49.04 39.77
N ALA A 2 -8.41 -48.29 39.34
CA ALA A 2 -8.43 -47.39 38.18
C ALA A 2 -8.90 -48.16 36.91
N ARG A 3 -9.60 -47.55 35.93
CA ARG A 3 -9.19 -46.36 35.16
C ARG A 3 -10.38 -45.47 34.75
N SER A 4 -10.22 -44.15 34.94
CA SER A 4 -10.83 -43.09 34.10
C SER A 4 -9.91 -42.79 32.91
N TYR A 5 -10.46 -42.17 31.86
CA TYR A 5 -10.15 -40.82 31.34
C TYR A 5 -11.25 -40.55 30.28
N ASP A 6 -12.33 -39.82 30.58
CA ASP A 6 -12.49 -38.38 30.83
C ASP A 6 -12.64 -37.53 29.55
N ASN A 7 -13.78 -36.83 29.50
CA ASN A 7 -14.03 -35.51 28.92
C ASN A 7 -14.28 -35.37 27.40
N ILE A 8 -15.56 -35.40 26.99
CA ILE A 8 -16.29 -34.19 26.51
C ILE A 8 -17.78 -34.33 26.86
N HIS A 9 -18.27 -33.53 27.81
CA HIS A 9 -19.70 -33.27 27.99
C HIS A 9 -20.05 -31.94 27.30
N ILE A 10 -20.93 -31.97 26.29
CA ILE A 10 -21.50 -30.76 25.68
C ILE A 10 -22.62 -30.27 26.60
N TYR A 11 -22.33 -29.26 27.42
CA TYR A 11 -23.37 -28.46 28.08
C TYR A 11 -23.51 -27.13 27.34
N GLY A 12 -24.56 -27.03 26.53
CA GLY A 12 -24.95 -25.78 25.87
C GLY A 12 -26.05 -26.00 24.85
N LYS A 13 -27.29 -25.63 25.18
CA LYS A 13 -28.33 -25.40 24.18
C LYS A 13 -27.91 -24.15 23.39
N ALA A 14 -27.52 -24.31 22.13
CA ALA A 14 -27.31 -23.18 21.24
C ALA A 14 -28.67 -22.57 20.87
N HIS A 15 -28.88 -21.30 21.18
CA HIS A 15 -29.97 -20.49 20.64
C HIS A 15 -29.41 -19.59 19.52
N LEU A 16 -30.14 -19.48 18.40
CA LEU A 16 -29.90 -18.40 17.43
C LEU A 16 -30.22 -17.07 18.13
N GLY A 17 -29.22 -16.20 18.33
CA GLY A 17 -29.42 -14.87 18.91
C GLY A 17 -28.44 -14.41 19.99
N ASP A 18 -27.32 -15.10 20.23
CA ASP A 18 -26.34 -14.65 21.21
C ASP A 18 -25.56 -13.43 20.69
N SER A 19 -25.78 -12.29 21.36
CA SER A 19 -25.02 -11.06 21.17
C SER A 19 -23.70 -11.15 21.93
N TYR A 20 -22.59 -11.28 21.22
CA TYR A 20 -21.27 -11.17 21.82
C TYR A 20 -20.94 -9.68 22.02
N TYR A 21 -20.95 -9.22 23.27
CA TYR A 21 -20.25 -8.00 23.62
C TYR A 21 -18.75 -8.27 23.50
N LEU A 22 -18.13 -7.76 22.43
CA LEU A 22 -16.68 -7.66 22.28
C LEU A 22 -16.13 -6.63 23.28
N GLY A 23 -16.11 -7.01 24.56
CA GLY A 23 -15.28 -6.36 25.56
C GLY A 23 -13.83 -6.79 25.38
N GLN A 24 -13.12 -6.20 24.41
CA GLN A 24 -11.65 -6.21 24.33
C GLN A 24 -11.22 -5.03 23.46
N SER A 25 -10.34 -4.18 24.00
CA SER A 25 -9.68 -3.05 23.33
C SER A 25 -9.20 -3.44 21.92
N ALA A 26 -9.98 -3.14 20.88
CA ALA A 26 -9.52 -3.23 19.50
C ALA A 26 -8.23 -2.40 19.37
N ARG A 27 -7.16 -3.00 18.84
CA ARG A 27 -5.93 -2.24 18.62
C ARG A 27 -6.26 -1.19 17.56
N LEU A 28 -5.67 0.00 17.68
CA LEU A 28 -5.92 1.07 16.70
C LEU A 28 -5.57 0.64 15.26
N ALA A 29 -4.63 -0.31 15.13
CA ALA A 29 -4.26 -0.96 13.89
C ALA A 29 -5.38 -1.81 13.25
N ASP A 30 -6.36 -2.27 14.04
CA ASP A 30 -7.51 -3.04 13.56
C ASP A 30 -8.64 -2.11 13.09
N LEU A 31 -8.58 -0.82 13.45
CA LEU A 31 -9.60 0.18 13.19
C LEU A 31 -9.22 1.16 12.08
N VAL A 32 -7.93 1.39 11.86
CA VAL A 32 -7.40 2.38 10.91
C VAL A 32 -6.52 1.70 9.88
N PRO A 33 -6.80 1.82 8.56
CA PRO A 33 -5.93 1.29 7.54
C PRO A 33 -4.59 2.03 7.56
N CYS A 34 -3.50 1.28 7.73
CA CYS A 34 -2.16 1.83 7.88
C CYS A 34 -1.15 1.07 7.02
N ALA A 35 -0.36 1.79 6.22
CA ALA A 35 0.82 1.28 5.56
C ALA A 35 2.00 1.28 6.55
N VAL A 36 2.17 0.17 7.29
CA VAL A 36 3.21 0.06 8.34
C VAL A 36 4.61 0.27 7.77
N HIS A 37 4.87 -0.17 6.54
CA HIS A 37 6.15 -0.02 5.85
C HIS A 37 6.41 1.38 5.28
N ALA A 38 5.43 2.29 5.30
CA ALA A 38 5.61 3.67 4.85
C ALA A 38 6.39 4.53 5.87
N GLN A 39 6.44 4.13 7.14
CA GLN A 39 7.14 4.91 8.16
C GLN A 39 8.66 4.90 7.92
N PHE A 40 9.35 5.99 8.30
CA PHE A 40 10.80 6.10 8.09
C PHE A 40 11.60 5.03 8.86
N ASN A 41 11.07 4.57 9.99
CA ASN A 41 11.67 3.58 10.91
C ASN A 41 10.89 2.26 10.91
N ALA A 42 10.18 1.94 9.84
CA ALA A 42 9.50 0.65 9.71
C ALA A 42 10.48 -0.53 9.81
N SER A 43 10.00 -1.66 10.33
CA SER A 43 10.80 -2.89 10.44
C SER A 43 11.42 -3.29 9.10
N GLY A 44 12.74 -3.53 9.09
CA GLY A 44 13.49 -3.83 7.88
C GLY A 44 14.10 -2.60 7.21
N LYS A 45 13.87 -1.37 7.69
CA LYS A 45 14.61 -0.17 7.24
C LYS A 45 15.84 0.13 8.11
N ASP A 46 16.27 -0.83 8.94
CA ASP A 46 17.37 -0.67 9.91
C ASP A 46 18.73 -0.39 9.24
N HIS A 47 18.88 -0.78 7.98
CA HIS A 47 20.10 -0.59 7.19
C HIS A 47 19.98 0.53 6.15
N ASP A 48 18.84 1.24 6.12
CA ASP A 48 18.69 2.37 5.20
C ASP A 48 19.71 3.47 5.55
N PRO A 49 20.39 4.06 4.54
CA PRO A 49 21.45 5.01 4.81
C PRO A 49 20.92 6.36 5.31
N HIS A 50 21.73 6.96 6.17
CA HIS A 50 21.67 8.36 6.58
C HIS A 50 22.80 9.15 5.89
N CYS A 51 22.69 10.49 5.87
CA CYS A 51 23.77 11.34 5.37
C CYS A 51 25.06 11.05 6.13
N LEU A 52 26.16 10.90 5.38
CA LEU A 52 27.48 10.74 5.98
C LEU A 52 27.86 12.02 6.72
N GLN A 53 28.44 11.88 7.91
CA GLN A 53 28.94 13.03 8.66
C GLN A 53 29.94 13.83 7.80
N GLY A 54 29.73 15.13 7.71
CA GLY A 54 30.54 16.02 6.87
C GLY A 54 29.96 16.28 5.48
N THR A 55 28.88 15.59 5.08
CA THR A 55 28.22 15.79 3.78
C THR A 55 26.89 16.50 3.92
N ARG A 56 26.45 17.20 2.86
CA ARG A 56 25.15 17.90 2.78
C ARG A 56 24.88 18.86 3.95
N ILE A 57 25.93 19.39 4.57
CA ILE A 57 25.87 20.18 5.80
C ILE A 57 24.93 21.38 5.62
N ASP A 58 25.13 22.17 4.56
CA ASP A 58 24.39 23.41 4.33
C ASP A 58 22.89 23.15 4.12
N ILE A 59 22.54 22.08 3.41
CA ILE A 59 21.15 21.66 3.18
C ILE A 59 20.51 21.20 4.48
N LEU A 60 21.19 20.33 5.25
CA LEU A 60 20.69 19.85 6.54
C LEU A 60 20.48 21.02 7.51
N ASP A 61 21.43 21.93 7.61
CA ASP A 61 21.34 23.12 8.47
C ASP A 61 20.22 24.07 8.02
N CYS A 62 20.00 24.19 6.73
CA CYS A 62 18.88 24.95 6.19
C CYS A 62 17.53 24.35 6.62
N ILE A 63 17.36 23.03 6.52
CA ILE A 63 16.15 22.33 6.95
C ILE A 63 15.96 22.47 8.47
N ARG A 64 17.02 22.27 9.26
CA ARG A 64 16.98 22.43 10.73
C ARG A 64 16.56 23.84 11.14
N LYS A 65 17.14 24.87 10.52
CA LYS A 65 16.76 26.28 10.75
C LYS A 65 15.31 26.55 10.38
N TRP A 66 14.81 25.93 9.32
CA TRP A 66 13.42 26.06 8.91
C TRP A 66 12.44 25.36 9.88
N ILE A 67 12.75 24.14 10.34
CA ILE A 67 11.94 23.41 11.33
C ILE A 67 11.80 24.24 12.61
N ASN A 68 12.94 24.69 13.16
CA ASN A 68 13.00 25.42 14.43
C ASN A 68 12.66 26.91 14.30
N GLY A 69 12.46 27.40 13.07
CA GLY A 69 12.23 28.81 12.79
C GLY A 69 10.77 29.23 12.94
N LYS A 70 10.54 30.55 12.84
CA LYS A 70 9.20 31.15 12.72
C LYS A 70 8.82 31.43 11.26
N ASP A 71 9.37 30.66 10.32
CA ASP A 71 9.12 30.84 8.89
C ASP A 71 7.62 30.72 8.60
N ASP A 72 7.05 31.69 7.89
CA ASP A 72 5.66 31.67 7.43
C ASP A 72 5.39 30.57 6.41
N LYS A 73 6.43 29.99 5.82
CA LYS A 73 6.34 28.88 4.87
C LYS A 73 6.38 27.56 5.62
N HIS A 74 5.25 26.86 5.69
CA HIS A 74 5.16 25.61 6.45
C HIS A 74 5.46 24.37 5.62
N ILE A 75 5.69 24.52 4.32
CA ILE A 75 6.14 23.44 3.44
C ILE A 75 7.59 23.69 3.03
N PHE A 76 8.45 22.70 3.19
CA PHE A 76 9.80 22.66 2.64
C PHE A 76 9.86 21.58 1.57
N TRP A 77 10.08 21.98 0.33
CA TRP A 77 10.21 21.07 -0.79
C TRP A 77 11.69 20.91 -1.17
N LEU A 78 12.21 19.70 -0.97
CA LEU A 78 13.53 19.29 -1.42
C LEU A 78 13.40 18.57 -2.77
N SER A 79 13.70 19.29 -3.83
CA SER A 79 13.66 18.81 -5.20
C SER A 79 15.03 18.33 -5.67
N GLY A 80 15.07 17.39 -6.62
CA GLY A 80 16.31 16.97 -7.27
C GLY A 80 16.15 15.72 -8.11
N LEU A 81 17.11 15.47 -9.00
CA LEU A 81 17.13 14.28 -9.86
C LEU A 81 17.23 12.98 -9.05
N ALA A 82 16.90 11.84 -9.67
CA ALA A 82 17.07 10.52 -9.06
C ALA A 82 18.53 10.31 -8.61
N GLY A 83 18.75 9.69 -7.45
CA GLY A 83 20.10 9.38 -6.97
C GLY A 83 20.92 10.54 -6.39
N THR A 84 20.35 11.73 -6.24
CA THR A 84 21.02 12.92 -5.64
C THR A 84 21.06 12.91 -4.10
N GLY A 85 20.36 11.98 -3.43
CA GLY A 85 20.38 11.81 -1.97
C GLY A 85 19.18 12.38 -1.20
N LYS A 86 18.09 12.75 -1.89
CA LYS A 86 16.85 13.30 -1.27
C LYS A 86 16.31 12.44 -0.11
N SER A 87 16.07 11.15 -0.35
CA SER A 87 15.57 10.22 0.65
C SER A 87 16.52 10.04 1.83
N THR A 88 17.83 10.08 1.58
CA THR A 88 18.85 10.02 2.62
C THR A 88 18.77 11.26 3.53
N ILE A 89 18.60 12.46 2.95
CA ILE A 89 18.41 13.71 3.70
C ILE A 89 17.11 13.66 4.52
N ALA A 90 15.98 13.29 3.90
CA ALA A 90 14.69 13.17 4.59
C ALA A 90 14.75 12.18 5.75
N ARG A 91 15.41 11.03 5.56
CA ARG A 91 15.57 10.02 6.60
C ARG A 91 16.49 10.49 7.73
N THR A 92 17.57 11.21 7.44
CA THR A 92 18.41 11.85 8.46
C THR A 92 17.59 12.83 9.31
N ILE A 93 16.84 13.73 8.68
CA ILE A 93 16.00 14.69 9.40
C ILE A 93 14.93 13.98 10.24
N ALA A 94 14.24 12.98 9.67
CA ALA A 94 13.24 12.21 10.40
C ALA A 94 13.83 11.49 11.62
N ARG A 95 15.03 10.90 11.50
CA ARG A 95 15.73 10.25 12.61
C ARG A 95 16.11 11.25 13.70
N GLU A 96 16.70 12.40 13.33
CA GLU A 96 17.07 13.46 14.27
C GLU A 96 15.87 13.96 15.09
N ILE A 97 14.71 14.15 14.45
CA ILE A 97 13.47 14.54 15.13
C ILE A 97 12.97 13.42 16.05
N TYR A 98 12.99 12.17 15.58
CA TYR A 98 12.48 11.04 16.34
C TYR A 98 13.29 10.78 17.62
N GLU A 99 14.61 10.95 17.57
CA GLU A 99 15.52 10.77 18.71
C GLU A 99 15.42 11.90 19.75
N ASN A 100 14.86 13.06 19.37
CA ASN A 100 14.66 14.21 20.24
C ASN A 100 13.16 14.57 20.41
N PRO A 101 12.33 13.67 20.98
CA PRO A 101 10.87 13.76 20.90
C PRO A 101 10.25 14.77 21.87
N LYS A 102 11.02 15.40 22.76
CA LYS A 102 10.48 16.18 23.88
C LYS A 102 9.66 17.40 23.46
N GLU A 103 9.70 17.79 22.19
CA GLU A 103 9.07 19.02 21.69
C GLU A 103 8.29 18.85 20.39
N CYS A 104 8.18 17.63 19.81
CA CYS A 104 7.57 17.45 18.48
C CYS A 104 6.68 16.19 18.37
N TRP A 105 5.55 16.33 17.67
CA TRP A 105 4.78 15.20 17.13
C TRP A 105 5.20 14.99 15.69
N MET A 106 5.82 13.84 15.40
CA MET A 106 6.27 13.53 14.05
C MET A 106 5.48 12.38 13.44
N ALA A 107 5.08 12.55 12.19
CA ALA A 107 4.58 11.50 11.33
C ALA A 107 5.39 11.48 10.02
N SER A 108 5.48 10.30 9.42
CA SER A 108 6.23 10.11 8.18
C SER A 108 5.51 9.20 7.19
N PHE A 109 5.68 9.47 5.90
CA PHE A 109 5.25 8.59 4.83
C PHE A 109 6.28 8.60 3.71
N PHE A 110 6.96 7.47 3.51
CA PHE A 110 7.97 7.26 2.50
C PHE A 110 7.33 6.45 1.38
N PHE A 111 7.04 7.12 0.26
CA PHE A 111 6.51 6.44 -0.91
C PHE A 111 7.56 5.49 -1.50
N ASN A 112 7.08 4.41 -2.09
CA ASN A 112 7.92 3.46 -2.82
C ASN A 112 7.13 2.93 -4.02
N ARG A 113 7.56 3.32 -5.22
CA ARG A 113 6.84 3.08 -6.48
C ARG A 113 6.59 1.59 -6.68
N GLY A 114 5.40 1.25 -7.17
CA GLY A 114 5.05 -0.14 -7.47
C GLY A 114 4.79 -1.01 -6.23
N SER A 115 5.11 -0.55 -5.01
CA SER A 115 4.68 -1.27 -3.82
C SER A 115 3.18 -1.05 -3.57
N TRP A 116 2.45 -2.12 -3.25
CA TRP A 116 1.01 -2.05 -3.06
C TRP A 116 0.56 -1.03 -2.01
N ASP A 117 1.14 -1.08 -0.82
CA ASP A 117 0.73 -0.22 0.31
C ASP A 117 1.44 1.13 0.34
N THR A 118 2.66 1.22 -0.19
CA THR A 118 3.49 2.44 -0.11
C THR A 118 3.63 3.18 -1.44
N GLY A 119 3.18 2.59 -2.56
CA GLY A 119 3.06 3.26 -3.85
C GLY A 119 1.71 3.97 -4.03
N HIS A 120 0.71 3.67 -3.20
CA HIS A 120 -0.63 4.26 -3.29
C HIS A 120 -0.94 5.17 -2.11
N ALA A 121 -1.73 6.22 -2.36
CA ALA A 121 -2.15 7.14 -1.31
C ALA A 121 -3.33 6.64 -0.46
N ARG A 122 -3.91 5.47 -0.76
CA ARG A 122 -5.09 4.92 -0.06
C ARG A 122 -4.91 4.85 1.46
N LYS A 123 -3.71 4.50 1.93
CA LYS A 123 -3.38 4.39 3.36
C LYS A 123 -2.67 5.62 3.92
N PHE A 124 -2.48 6.68 3.11
CA PHE A 124 -1.71 7.87 3.49
C PHE A 124 -2.28 8.54 4.75
N VAL A 125 -3.57 8.90 4.73
CA VAL A 125 -4.21 9.61 5.84
C VAL A 125 -4.24 8.76 7.11
N GLY A 126 -4.66 7.50 7.00
CA GLY A 126 -4.69 6.56 8.14
C GLY A 126 -3.32 6.30 8.76
N THR A 127 -2.26 6.25 7.94
CA THR A 127 -0.87 6.12 8.43
C THR A 127 -0.40 7.36 9.19
N ILE A 128 -0.74 8.57 8.73
CA ILE A 128 -0.42 9.80 9.46
C ILE A 128 -1.20 9.85 10.77
N ALA A 129 -2.52 9.63 10.74
CA ALA A 129 -3.38 9.65 11.93
C ALA A 129 -2.91 8.65 12.99
N THR A 130 -2.57 7.42 12.58
CA THR A 130 -2.06 6.38 13.48
C THR A 130 -0.75 6.78 14.16
N GLN A 131 0.17 7.41 13.42
CA GLN A 131 1.44 7.89 13.99
C GLN A 131 1.22 9.00 15.03
N LEU A 132 0.29 9.92 14.77
CA LEU A 132 -0.07 10.98 15.73
C LEU A 132 -0.74 10.40 16.98
N ALA A 133 -1.66 9.44 16.82
CA ALA A 133 -2.31 8.73 17.93
C ALA A 133 -1.34 7.95 18.81
N ASN A 134 -0.23 7.46 18.25
CA ASN A 134 0.81 6.80 19.04
C ASN A 134 1.65 7.78 19.88
N LYS A 135 1.60 9.09 19.58
CA LYS A 135 2.36 10.13 20.29
C LYS A 135 1.51 10.92 21.28
N ASN A 136 0.19 10.98 21.09
CA ASN A 136 -0.70 11.75 21.94
C ASN A 136 -1.99 10.98 22.27
N MET A 137 -2.18 10.69 23.56
CA MET A 137 -3.35 9.95 24.06
C MET A 137 -4.68 10.70 23.85
N PRO A 138 -4.80 12.01 24.14
CA PRO A 138 -6.03 12.76 23.85
C PRO A 138 -6.44 12.72 22.36
N TYR A 139 -5.49 12.89 21.44
CA TYR A 139 -5.74 12.78 20.00
C TYR A 139 -6.16 11.35 19.64
N ARG A 140 -5.54 10.33 20.24
CA ARG A 140 -5.92 8.93 20.06
C ARG A 140 -7.37 8.66 20.44
N GLU A 141 -7.83 9.18 21.56
CA GLU A 141 -9.22 9.03 22.02
C GLU A 141 -10.21 9.69 21.03
N LEU A 142 -9.87 10.89 20.53
CA LEU A 142 -10.67 11.58 19.51
C LEU A 142 -10.71 10.81 18.19
N LEU A 143 -9.57 10.26 17.75
CA LEU A 143 -9.50 9.42 16.56
C LEU A 143 -10.34 8.14 16.71
N GLN A 144 -10.23 7.45 17.85
CA GLN A 144 -11.02 6.25 18.13
C GLN A 144 -12.51 6.57 18.14
N LYS A 145 -12.90 7.72 18.70
CA LYS A 145 -14.28 8.20 18.68
C LYS A 145 -14.77 8.42 17.24
N ALA A 146 -14.02 9.15 16.41
CA ALA A 146 -14.39 9.40 15.02
C ALA A 146 -14.59 8.10 14.23
N VAL A 147 -13.68 7.13 14.38
CA VAL A 147 -13.80 5.82 13.70
C VAL A 147 -14.95 4.98 14.26
N SER A 148 -15.28 5.11 15.56
CA SER A 148 -16.42 4.40 16.15
C SER A 148 -17.77 4.97 15.71
N GLU A 149 -17.85 6.27 15.45
CA GLU A 149 -19.05 6.95 14.96
C GLU A 149 -19.26 6.70 13.46
N ASP A 150 -18.17 6.47 12.72
CA ASP A 150 -18.18 6.25 11.28
C ASP A 150 -17.18 5.17 10.86
N GLN A 151 -17.66 3.94 10.71
CA GLN A 151 -16.83 2.79 10.34
C GLN A 151 -16.35 2.84 8.86
N GLY A 152 -17.03 3.59 8.00
CA GLY A 152 -16.71 3.73 6.57
C GLY A 152 -15.85 4.96 6.25
N ILE A 153 -15.38 5.69 7.28
CA ILE A 153 -14.61 6.93 7.15
C ILE A 153 -13.43 6.81 6.17
N PHE A 154 -12.74 5.67 6.12
CA PHE A 154 -11.58 5.43 5.24
C PHE A 154 -11.92 4.91 3.83
N ASP A 155 -13.20 4.69 3.54
CA ASP A 155 -13.70 4.42 2.18
C ASP A 155 -14.15 5.70 1.46
N ARG A 156 -14.22 6.83 2.18
CA ARG A 156 -14.51 8.16 1.63
C ARG A 156 -13.32 8.74 0.86
N VAL A 157 -13.55 9.86 0.16
CA VAL A 157 -12.49 10.60 -0.52
C VAL A 157 -11.45 11.15 0.45
N MET A 158 -10.20 11.26 0.00
CA MET A 158 -9.04 11.57 0.86
C MET A 158 -9.17 12.89 1.64
N ILE A 159 -9.86 13.88 1.05
CA ILE A 159 -10.15 15.18 1.69
C ILE A 159 -11.05 15.04 2.93
N ASP A 160 -12.07 14.17 2.86
CA ASP A 160 -12.98 13.93 3.97
C ASP A 160 -12.26 13.13 5.06
N GLN A 161 -11.47 12.12 4.67
CA GLN A 161 -10.61 11.41 5.61
C GLN A 161 -9.71 12.39 6.38
N TRP A 162 -8.97 13.25 5.66
CA TRP A 162 -8.06 14.22 6.28
C TRP A 162 -8.79 15.16 7.24
N LYS A 163 -9.96 15.65 6.83
CA LYS A 163 -10.76 16.55 7.66
C LYS A 163 -11.23 15.86 8.94
N GLU A 164 -11.80 14.66 8.84
CA GLU A 164 -12.43 13.99 9.97
C GLU A 164 -11.43 13.30 10.90
N VAL A 165 -10.27 12.83 10.41
CA VAL A 165 -9.28 12.14 11.25
C VAL A 165 -8.02 12.94 11.59
N ILE A 166 -7.70 14.01 10.86
CA ILE A 166 -6.56 14.90 11.18
C ILE A 166 -7.05 16.23 11.70
N VAL A 167 -7.79 16.99 10.87
CA VAL A 167 -8.15 18.39 11.16
C VAL A 167 -9.07 18.50 12.38
N SER A 168 -10.19 17.76 12.36
CA SER A 168 -11.21 17.82 13.42
C SER A 168 -10.62 17.38 14.78
N PRO A 169 -9.95 16.22 14.92
CA PRO A 169 -9.34 15.83 16.18
C PRO A 169 -8.30 16.83 16.69
N LEU A 170 -7.43 17.37 15.82
CA LEU A 170 -6.45 18.39 16.25
C LEU A 170 -7.13 19.68 16.71
N SER A 171 -8.22 20.11 16.05
CA SER A 171 -8.95 21.33 16.44
C SER A 171 -9.65 21.24 17.80
N LEU A 172 -9.94 20.01 18.26
CA LEU A 172 -10.62 19.75 19.53
C LEU A 172 -9.64 19.60 20.71
N LEU A 173 -8.33 19.51 20.45
CA LEU A 173 -7.33 19.47 21.50
C LEU A 173 -7.25 20.84 22.19
N LYS A 174 -7.38 20.83 23.53
CA LYS A 174 -7.36 22.05 24.35
C LYS A 174 -6.00 22.75 24.27
N ASP A 175 -6.00 24.07 24.16
CA ASP A 175 -4.81 24.92 24.28
C ASP A 175 -4.10 24.68 25.61
N GLU A 176 -2.95 24.02 25.55
CA GLU A 176 -1.97 24.01 26.64
C GLU A 176 -0.80 24.90 26.22
N SER A 177 -0.29 25.72 27.15
CA SER A 177 0.72 26.76 26.90
C SER A 177 2.06 26.26 26.35
N SER A 178 2.25 24.95 26.21
CA SER A 178 3.48 24.30 25.72
C SER A 178 3.14 23.06 24.89
N GLN A 179 2.39 23.23 23.80
CA GLN A 179 2.12 22.14 22.87
C GLN A 179 3.30 21.89 21.91
N PRO A 180 3.56 20.61 21.55
CA PRO A 180 4.66 20.24 20.69
C PRO A 180 4.41 20.60 19.22
N GLN A 181 5.47 20.89 18.50
CA GLN A 181 5.41 21.20 17.07
C GLN A 181 5.03 19.95 16.26
N LEU A 182 4.06 20.08 15.36
CA LEU A 182 3.69 19.00 14.45
C LEU A 182 4.64 19.01 13.24
N ILE A 183 5.27 17.87 12.94
CA ILE A 183 6.18 17.70 11.80
C ILE A 183 5.71 16.51 10.95
N ILE A 184 5.62 16.70 9.64
CA ILE A 184 5.27 15.65 8.69
C ILE A 184 6.40 15.52 7.66
N VAL A 185 6.97 14.33 7.53
CA VAL A 185 8.01 14.04 6.52
C VAL A 185 7.42 13.14 5.44
N ILE A 186 7.39 13.63 4.21
CA ILE A 186 6.89 12.91 3.03
C ILE A 186 8.05 12.73 2.07
N ASP A 187 8.51 11.50 1.93
CA ASP A 187 9.61 11.17 1.05
C ASP A 187 9.12 10.60 -0.28
N ALA A 188 9.81 10.97 -1.36
CA ALA A 188 9.62 10.48 -2.71
C ALA A 188 8.18 10.62 -3.22
N LEU A 189 7.55 11.79 -3.07
CA LEU A 189 6.15 12.00 -3.45
C LEU A 189 5.84 11.61 -4.92
N ASN A 190 6.82 11.74 -5.81
CA ASN A 190 6.74 11.32 -7.22
C ASN A 190 6.72 9.79 -7.44
N GLU A 191 6.89 9.01 -6.37
CA GLU A 191 6.76 7.55 -6.37
C GLU A 191 5.34 7.10 -6.00
N CYS A 192 4.40 8.03 -5.81
CA CYS A 192 2.98 7.70 -5.76
C CYS A 192 2.46 7.37 -7.17
N ASP A 193 1.80 6.22 -7.32
CA ASP A 193 1.42 5.64 -8.61
C ASP A 193 0.41 6.49 -9.41
N LYS A 194 -0.41 7.32 -8.75
CA LYS A 194 -1.42 8.19 -9.40
C LYS A 194 -1.10 9.67 -9.22
N SER A 195 -1.02 10.40 -10.32
CA SER A 195 -0.77 11.85 -10.29
C SER A 195 -1.93 12.63 -9.65
N GLU A 196 -3.17 12.15 -9.77
CA GLU A 196 -4.34 12.75 -9.12
C GLU A 196 -4.25 12.66 -7.59
N ASP A 197 -3.69 11.56 -7.07
CA ASP A 197 -3.49 11.37 -5.64
C ASP A 197 -2.39 12.30 -5.12
N ILE A 198 -1.31 12.51 -5.88
CA ILE A 198 -0.27 13.51 -5.56
C ILE A 198 -0.88 14.91 -5.46
N ILE A 199 -1.72 15.29 -6.42
CA ILE A 199 -2.41 16.59 -6.43
C ILE A 199 -3.29 16.74 -5.19
N GLN A 200 -4.09 15.72 -4.86
CA GLN A 200 -4.92 15.71 -3.66
C GLN A 200 -4.08 15.87 -2.39
N ILE A 201 -2.99 15.08 -2.24
CA ILE A 201 -2.07 15.20 -1.10
C ILE A 201 -1.57 16.64 -0.97
N LEU A 202 -1.06 17.25 -2.04
CA LEU A 202 -0.57 18.63 -2.00
C LEU A 202 -1.64 19.63 -1.54
N GLN A 203 -2.90 19.46 -1.97
CA GLN A 203 -4.01 20.30 -1.51
C GLN A 203 -4.26 20.16 -0.01
N LEU A 204 -4.22 18.94 0.54
CA LEU A 204 -4.38 18.70 1.99
C LEU A 204 -3.28 19.37 2.81
N LEU A 205 -2.03 19.25 2.35
CA LEU A 205 -0.85 19.80 3.01
C LEU A 205 -0.88 21.34 3.01
N VAL A 206 -1.38 21.96 1.96
CA VAL A 206 -1.59 23.41 1.91
C VAL A 206 -2.69 23.84 2.87
N ALA A 207 -3.86 23.19 2.82
CA ALA A 207 -5.00 23.50 3.68
C ALA A 207 -4.66 23.38 5.17
N SER A 208 -3.70 22.52 5.52
CA SER A 208 -3.19 22.34 6.88
C SER A 208 -2.51 23.60 7.47
N ARG A 209 -2.26 24.64 6.66
CA ARG A 209 -1.84 25.96 7.13
C ARG A 209 -2.83 26.58 8.13
N GLU A 210 -4.12 26.27 7.98
CA GLU A 210 -5.21 26.87 8.76
C GLU A 210 -5.41 26.21 10.13
N LEU A 211 -4.60 25.20 10.49
CA LEU A 211 -4.66 24.49 11.78
C LEU A 211 -4.18 25.28 13.00
N GLY A 212 -4.09 26.61 12.89
CA GLY A 212 -3.72 27.50 13.99
C GLY A 212 -2.42 27.07 14.68
N GLN A 213 -2.50 26.74 15.96
CA GLN A 213 -1.34 26.30 16.77
C GLN A 213 -0.77 24.93 16.35
N PHE A 214 -1.59 24.06 15.74
CA PHE A 214 -1.16 22.75 15.25
C PHE A 214 -0.67 22.79 13.80
N ARG A 215 -0.34 23.97 13.29
CA ARG A 215 0.18 24.13 11.93
C ARG A 215 1.43 23.24 11.73
N PRO A 216 1.37 22.25 10.84
CA PRO A 216 2.48 21.31 10.65
C PRO A 216 3.64 21.95 9.88
N ARG A 217 4.88 21.63 10.26
CA ARG A 217 6.05 21.76 9.40
C ARG A 217 6.14 20.53 8.50
N ILE A 218 6.02 20.71 7.19
CA ILE A 218 5.93 19.61 6.23
C ILE A 218 7.18 19.58 5.34
N LEU A 219 8.01 18.55 5.48
CA LEU A 219 9.14 18.29 4.58
C LEU A 219 8.69 17.34 3.47
N ILE A 220 8.83 17.75 2.22
CA ILE A 220 8.49 16.95 1.05
C ILE A 220 9.75 16.74 0.22
N THR A 221 10.01 15.52 -0.23
CA THR A 221 10.99 15.28 -1.29
C THR A 221 10.30 14.76 -2.56
N SER A 222 10.79 15.20 -3.72
CA SER A 222 10.38 14.62 -5.01
C SER A 222 11.37 14.93 -6.12
N THR A 223 11.23 14.26 -7.25
CA THR A 223 11.77 14.74 -8.54
C THR A 223 11.03 16.02 -8.99
N PRO A 224 11.68 16.88 -9.79
CA PRO A 224 11.08 18.11 -10.34
C PRO A 224 10.15 17.83 -11.54
N GLU A 225 9.26 16.85 -11.44
CA GLU A 225 8.31 16.57 -12.53
C GLU A 225 7.39 17.77 -12.75
N ILE A 226 7.12 18.10 -14.03
CA ILE A 226 6.44 19.33 -14.44
C ILE A 226 5.11 19.50 -13.70
N PHE A 227 4.30 18.45 -13.61
CA PHE A 227 3.00 18.53 -12.93
C PHE A 227 3.12 18.79 -11.41
N ILE A 228 4.20 18.32 -10.76
CA ILE A 228 4.46 18.59 -9.34
C ILE A 228 4.88 20.05 -9.17
N GLN A 229 5.78 20.54 -10.04
CA GLN A 229 6.18 21.96 -10.05
C GLN A 229 4.97 22.88 -10.23
N GLU A 230 4.13 22.60 -11.23
CA GLU A 230 2.90 23.36 -11.49
C GLU A 230 1.93 23.28 -10.31
N SER A 231 1.77 22.11 -9.70
CA SER A 231 0.92 21.91 -8.53
C SER A 231 1.43 22.69 -7.32
N MET A 232 2.74 22.65 -7.06
CA MET A 232 3.36 23.45 -6.00
C MET A 232 3.10 24.94 -6.25
N LEU A 233 3.40 25.45 -7.44
CA LEU A 233 3.17 26.86 -7.78
C LEU A 233 1.70 27.27 -7.64
N LYS A 234 0.78 26.44 -8.15
CA LYS A 234 -0.66 26.71 -8.16
C LYS A 234 -1.31 26.64 -6.78
N PHE A 235 -1.02 25.61 -6.01
CA PHE A 235 -1.72 25.35 -4.74
C PHE A 235 -1.01 25.99 -3.56
N THR A 236 0.33 25.92 -3.52
CA THR A 236 1.08 26.40 -2.37
C THR A 236 1.38 27.89 -2.46
N GLY A 237 1.41 28.49 -3.66
CA GLY A 237 1.72 29.90 -3.86
C GLY A 237 3.04 30.29 -3.19
N THR A 238 3.01 31.17 -2.18
CA THR A 238 4.20 31.54 -1.38
C THR A 238 4.39 30.70 -0.12
N ALA A 239 3.56 29.69 0.15
CA ALA A 239 3.57 28.89 1.39
C ALA A 239 4.70 27.86 1.48
N TYR A 240 5.52 27.73 0.43
CA TYR A 240 6.63 26.78 0.39
C TYR A 240 8.00 27.46 0.24
N ARG A 241 9.00 26.78 0.79
CA ARG A 241 10.42 26.98 0.51
C ARG A 241 10.90 25.82 -0.36
N CYS A 242 11.66 26.11 -1.41
CA CYS A 242 12.20 25.08 -2.30
C CYS A 242 13.73 25.13 -2.29
N ILE A 243 14.36 23.96 -2.18
CA ILE A 243 15.77 23.78 -2.52
C ILE A 243 15.84 22.70 -3.58
N SER A 244 16.54 23.01 -4.67
CA SER A 244 16.81 22.06 -5.73
C SER A 244 18.24 21.56 -5.61
N LEU A 245 18.43 20.27 -5.37
CA LEU A 245 19.75 19.65 -5.24
C LEU A 245 20.59 19.72 -6.52
N GLN A 246 19.96 19.98 -7.67
CA GLN A 246 20.64 20.16 -8.95
C GLN A 246 21.24 21.58 -9.13
N ASP A 247 20.80 22.54 -8.32
CA ASP A 247 21.29 23.92 -8.35
C ASP A 247 22.46 24.14 -7.38
N GLU A 248 22.79 23.11 -6.58
CA GLU A 248 23.94 23.13 -5.68
C GLU A 248 25.25 23.27 -6.48
N PRO A 249 26.24 24.03 -5.97
CA PRO A 249 27.53 24.16 -6.63
C PRO A 249 28.19 22.79 -6.85
N GLY A 250 28.56 22.51 -8.10
CA GLY A 250 29.11 21.19 -8.47
C GLY A 250 30.37 20.82 -7.71
N ASP A 251 31.19 21.79 -7.31
CA ASP A 251 32.37 21.59 -6.47
C ASP A 251 32.03 21.14 -5.05
N VAL A 252 30.94 21.66 -4.46
CA VAL A 252 30.43 21.21 -3.15
C VAL A 252 29.91 19.78 -3.24
N VAL A 253 29.10 19.47 -4.27
CA VAL A 253 28.56 18.12 -4.47
C VAL A 253 29.68 17.11 -4.74
N ASP A 254 30.65 17.47 -5.57
CA ASP A 254 31.81 16.62 -5.87
C ASP A 254 32.68 16.39 -4.62
N HIS A 255 32.82 17.40 -3.75
CA HIS A 255 33.51 17.26 -2.48
C HIS A 255 32.80 16.26 -1.55
N ASP A 256 31.48 16.37 -1.42
CA ASP A 256 30.70 15.45 -0.59
C ASP A 256 30.75 14.01 -1.13
N ILE A 257 30.67 13.84 -2.46
CA ILE A 257 30.81 12.53 -3.11
C ILE A 257 32.21 11.95 -2.90
N LEU A 258 33.25 12.78 -3.01
CA LEU A 258 34.63 12.37 -2.73
C LEU A 258 34.77 11.89 -1.28
N LEU A 259 34.30 12.67 -0.31
CA LEU A 259 34.32 12.32 1.11
C LEU A 259 33.57 11.00 1.37
N PHE A 260 32.41 10.83 0.73
CA PHE A 260 31.64 9.59 0.78
C PHE A 260 32.43 8.40 0.25
N MET A 261 33.01 8.51 -0.95
CA MET A 261 33.79 7.42 -1.55
C MET A 261 35.04 7.09 -0.73
N GLU A 262 35.78 8.10 -0.26
CA GLU A 262 36.94 7.90 0.60
C GLU A 262 36.56 7.12 1.85
N THR A 263 35.44 7.50 2.48
CA THR A 263 34.95 6.84 3.68
C THR A 263 34.54 5.40 3.40
N GLU A 264 33.71 5.14 2.39
CA GLU A 264 33.23 3.79 2.08
C GLU A 264 34.37 2.86 1.61
N LEU A 265 35.27 3.33 0.74
CA LEU A 265 36.37 2.53 0.22
C LEU A 265 37.44 2.27 1.28
N SER A 266 37.62 3.17 2.25
CA SER A 266 38.56 2.97 3.37
C SER A 266 38.17 1.79 4.29
N LYS A 267 36.88 1.43 4.34
CA LYS A 267 36.40 0.28 5.12
C LYS A 267 36.97 -1.04 4.59
N VAL A 268 37.39 -1.07 3.33
CA VAL A 268 37.98 -2.25 2.70
C VAL A 268 39.50 -2.23 2.88
N LYS A 269 39.99 -2.75 4.02
CA LYS A 269 41.43 -2.75 4.38
C LYS A 269 42.38 -3.33 3.31
N SER A 270 41.89 -4.19 2.43
CA SER A 270 42.67 -4.82 1.35
C SER A 270 42.69 -4.01 0.05
N LEU A 271 41.99 -2.88 -0.01
CA LEU A 271 41.95 -1.99 -1.16
C LEU A 271 42.90 -0.81 -0.92
N ARG A 272 43.91 -0.66 -1.78
CA ARG A 272 44.82 0.49 -1.78
C ARG A 272 44.61 1.29 -3.05
N LEU A 273 43.69 2.25 -2.99
CA LEU A 273 43.50 3.21 -4.08
C LEU A 273 44.36 4.45 -3.83
N HIS A 274 44.98 4.95 -4.89
CA HIS A 274 45.57 6.27 -4.86
C HIS A 274 44.47 7.33 -4.75
N LYS A 275 44.71 8.42 -4.02
CA LYS A 275 43.76 9.54 -3.89
C LYS A 275 43.26 10.04 -5.25
N GLN A 276 44.14 10.04 -6.26
CA GLN A 276 43.80 10.43 -7.63
C GLN A 276 42.78 9.50 -8.28
N GLN A 277 42.81 8.19 -8.00
CA GLN A 277 41.80 7.25 -8.51
C GLN A 277 40.43 7.49 -7.87
N VAL A 278 40.39 7.75 -6.57
CA VAL A 278 39.13 8.06 -5.87
C VAL A 278 38.55 9.38 -6.38
N TYR A 279 39.39 10.39 -6.60
CA TYR A 279 38.97 11.65 -7.23
C TYR A 279 38.41 11.46 -8.64
N GLN A 280 39.02 10.60 -9.46
CA GLN A 280 38.50 10.29 -10.80
C GLN A 280 37.15 9.56 -10.74
N LEU A 281 36.96 8.63 -9.79
CA LEU A 281 35.67 7.99 -9.54
C LEU A 281 34.61 9.03 -9.12
N ALA A 282 34.95 9.93 -8.20
CA ALA A 282 34.04 10.99 -7.76
C ALA A 282 33.60 11.87 -8.93
N LYS A 283 34.51 12.22 -9.83
CA LYS A 283 34.19 12.96 -11.06
C LYS A 283 33.29 12.16 -12.02
N LYS A 284 33.50 10.85 -12.16
CA LYS A 284 32.61 9.98 -12.97
C LYS A 284 31.20 9.87 -12.41
N ALA A 285 31.00 10.09 -11.10
CA ALA A 285 29.68 10.07 -10.50
C ALA A 285 28.74 11.19 -10.99
N ALA A 286 29.29 12.25 -11.61
CA ALA A 286 28.51 13.34 -12.21
C ALA A 286 27.43 13.91 -11.26
N GLY A 287 27.77 14.10 -9.97
CA GLY A 287 26.85 14.60 -8.95
C GLY A 287 25.85 13.58 -8.38
N LEU A 288 25.93 12.30 -8.77
CA LEU A 288 25.01 11.25 -8.32
C LEU A 288 25.62 10.39 -7.19
N PHE A 289 25.06 10.50 -5.98
CA PHE A 289 25.42 9.64 -4.86
C PHE A 289 25.12 8.17 -5.10
N ILE A 290 24.07 7.87 -5.87
CA ILE A 290 23.75 6.48 -6.22
C ILE A 290 24.85 5.83 -7.05
N TRP A 291 25.42 6.57 -8.02
CA TRP A 291 26.56 6.10 -8.82
C TRP A 291 27.73 5.79 -7.89
N ALA A 292 28.04 6.72 -6.97
CA ALA A 292 29.11 6.54 -6.01
C ALA A 292 28.93 5.31 -5.14
N ASN A 293 27.72 5.10 -4.62
CA ASN A 293 27.38 3.97 -3.77
C ASN A 293 27.52 2.63 -4.54
N ILE A 294 26.98 2.55 -5.76
CA ILE A 294 27.09 1.34 -6.60
C ILE A 294 28.55 1.05 -6.92
N ALA A 295 29.33 2.06 -7.34
CA ALA A 295 30.74 1.89 -7.65
C ALA A 295 31.54 1.39 -6.44
N CYS A 296 31.33 2.01 -5.27
CA CYS A 296 31.96 1.57 -4.02
C CYS A 296 31.62 0.11 -3.69
N ARG A 297 30.35 -0.27 -3.76
CA ARG A 297 29.90 -1.65 -3.49
C ARG A 297 30.43 -2.65 -4.52
N PHE A 298 30.41 -2.29 -5.80
CA PHE A 298 30.88 -3.13 -6.89
C PHE A 298 32.37 -3.45 -6.74
N ILE A 299 33.19 -2.43 -6.48
CA ILE A 299 34.62 -2.59 -6.19
C ILE A 299 34.81 -3.43 -4.92
N SER A 300 34.09 -3.11 -3.85
CA SER A 300 34.24 -3.78 -2.55
C SER A 300 33.86 -5.27 -2.59
N GLY A 301 32.87 -5.64 -3.40
CA GLY A 301 32.42 -7.03 -3.57
C GLY A 301 33.44 -7.95 -4.25
N GLY A 302 34.39 -7.40 -5.01
CA GLY A 302 35.49 -8.20 -5.58
C GLY A 302 36.49 -8.65 -4.52
N LYS A 303 37.07 -9.85 -4.67
CA LYS A 303 38.20 -10.35 -3.87
C LYS A 303 39.48 -10.41 -4.71
N GLY A 304 40.62 -10.01 -4.14
CA GLY A 304 41.94 -10.10 -4.78
C GLY A 304 41.96 -9.49 -6.20
N ILE A 305 42.44 -10.27 -7.18
CA ILE A 305 42.57 -9.84 -8.58
C ILE A 305 41.23 -9.43 -9.22
N PHE A 306 40.10 -10.00 -8.77
CA PHE A 306 38.79 -9.64 -9.30
C PHE A 306 38.39 -8.22 -8.91
N ARG A 307 38.89 -7.70 -7.78
CA ARG A 307 38.66 -6.31 -7.36
C ARG A 307 39.34 -5.33 -8.30
N GLU A 308 40.61 -5.57 -8.63
CA GLU A 308 41.33 -4.74 -9.59
C GLU A 308 40.66 -4.80 -10.97
N LYS A 309 40.23 -5.98 -11.42
CA LYS A 309 39.45 -6.11 -12.66
C LYS A 309 38.14 -5.31 -12.64
N ARG A 310 37.42 -5.26 -11.50
CA ARG A 310 36.20 -4.46 -11.35
C ARG A 310 36.48 -2.95 -11.38
N LEU A 311 37.53 -2.50 -10.70
CA LEU A 311 38.00 -1.12 -10.75
C LEU A 311 38.38 -0.72 -12.18
N THR A 312 39.19 -1.55 -12.84
CA THR A 312 39.63 -1.37 -14.22
C THR A 312 38.43 -1.34 -15.16
N ALA A 313 37.41 -2.18 -14.97
CA ALA A 313 36.20 -2.15 -15.79
C ALA A 313 35.47 -0.80 -15.73
N ILE A 314 35.38 -0.17 -14.56
CA ILE A 314 34.81 1.18 -14.43
C ILE A 314 35.64 2.22 -15.20
N PHE A 315 36.97 2.06 -15.27
CA PHE A 315 37.85 3.01 -15.97
C PHE A 315 37.97 2.75 -17.48
N GLU A 316 37.99 1.50 -17.91
CA GLU A 316 38.17 1.06 -19.30
C GLU A 316 36.92 1.23 -20.17
N GLU A 317 35.78 1.54 -19.56
CA GLU A 317 34.55 1.83 -20.28
C GLU A 317 34.76 3.03 -21.23
N ARG A 318 34.92 2.72 -22.52
CA ARG A 318 35.09 3.70 -23.60
C ARG A 318 33.71 4.12 -24.09
N SER A 319 33.35 5.37 -23.86
CA SER A 319 32.17 6.00 -24.45
C SER A 319 32.27 5.97 -25.98
N PRO A 320 31.30 5.40 -26.73
CA PRO A 320 31.07 5.79 -28.10
C PRO A 320 30.47 7.20 -28.08
N GLY A 321 31.34 8.21 -27.92
CA GLY A 321 30.96 9.62 -27.85
C GLY A 321 31.21 10.24 -26.48
N SER A 322 32.49 10.41 -26.11
CA SER A 322 32.90 11.35 -25.07
C SER A 322 32.62 12.79 -25.50
N GLN A 323 31.34 13.18 -25.52
CA GLN A 323 30.94 14.57 -25.66
C GLN A 323 30.77 15.16 -24.27
N THR A 324 31.51 16.24 -24.01
CA THR A 324 31.18 17.22 -22.97
C THR A 324 29.69 17.58 -23.10
N GLY A 325 28.86 17.26 -22.11
CA GLY A 325 27.40 17.50 -22.13
C GLY A 325 26.52 16.25 -21.96
N MET A 326 27.09 15.08 -21.65
CA MET A 326 26.32 13.86 -21.38
C MET A 326 25.54 13.96 -20.07
N HIS A 327 24.24 13.65 -20.10
CA HIS A 327 23.34 13.72 -18.93
C HIS A 327 23.82 12.78 -17.80
N PRO A 328 23.77 13.18 -16.51
CA PRO A 328 24.23 12.35 -15.39
C PRO A 328 23.63 10.94 -15.37
N GLU A 329 22.37 10.80 -15.80
CA GLU A 329 21.66 9.51 -15.89
C GLU A 329 22.37 8.50 -16.81
N LYS A 330 22.98 8.95 -17.92
CA LYS A 330 23.68 8.02 -18.82
C LYS A 330 24.93 7.41 -18.19
N HIS A 331 25.63 8.16 -17.34
CA HIS A 331 26.78 7.62 -16.59
C HIS A 331 26.35 6.55 -15.58
N LEU A 332 25.13 6.65 -15.05
CA LEU A 332 24.53 5.65 -14.19
C LEU A 332 24.10 4.40 -14.97
N ASP A 333 23.51 4.57 -16.15
CA ASP A 333 23.13 3.47 -17.05
C ASP A 333 24.35 2.65 -17.50
N GLU A 334 25.44 3.32 -17.83
CA GLU A 334 26.74 2.70 -18.13
C GLU A 334 27.26 1.86 -16.95
N LEU A 335 27.23 2.41 -15.73
CA LEU A 335 27.64 1.68 -14.55
C LEU A 335 26.77 0.43 -14.32
N TYR A 336 25.45 0.51 -14.53
CA TYR A 336 24.57 -0.66 -14.44
C TYR A 336 24.93 -1.73 -15.46
N LEU A 337 25.15 -1.35 -16.72
CA LEU A 337 25.60 -2.28 -17.76
C LEU A 337 26.95 -2.91 -17.41
N THR A 338 27.90 -2.14 -16.88
CA THR A 338 29.19 -2.65 -16.43
C THR A 338 29.03 -3.70 -15.33
N VAL A 339 28.19 -3.46 -14.32
CA VAL A 339 27.88 -4.43 -13.26
C VAL A 339 27.27 -5.70 -13.85
N LEU A 340 26.23 -5.57 -14.68
CA LEU A 340 25.50 -6.69 -15.29
C LEU A 340 26.41 -7.56 -16.19
N ARG A 341 27.17 -6.92 -17.08
CA ARG A 341 28.12 -7.61 -17.98
C ARG A 341 29.20 -8.34 -17.21
N LYS A 342 29.69 -7.78 -16.10
CA LYS A 342 30.68 -8.46 -15.27
C LYS A 342 30.13 -9.65 -14.50
N ALA A 343 28.85 -9.65 -14.13
CA ALA A 343 28.23 -10.80 -13.50
C ALA A 343 28.18 -12.02 -14.45
N ILE A 344 27.93 -11.79 -15.74
CA ILE A 344 27.82 -12.88 -16.73
C ILE A 344 29.13 -13.24 -17.44
N GLN A 345 30.17 -12.40 -17.36
CA GLN A 345 31.41 -12.59 -18.13
C GLN A 345 32.11 -13.94 -17.86
N LYS A 346 31.93 -14.53 -16.66
CA LYS A 346 32.54 -15.82 -16.30
C LYS A 346 32.01 -17.00 -17.13
N TYR A 347 30.88 -16.82 -17.83
CA TYR A 347 30.16 -17.87 -18.57
C TYR A 347 30.10 -17.58 -20.08
N ALA A 348 31.04 -16.77 -20.59
CA ALA A 348 31.03 -16.35 -21.99
C ALA A 348 31.25 -17.51 -23.00
N ASP A 349 31.85 -18.61 -22.55
CA ASP A 349 32.25 -19.73 -23.43
C ASP A 349 31.16 -20.81 -23.55
N ASP A 350 30.33 -21.03 -22.52
CA ASP A 350 29.24 -22.02 -22.48
C ASP A 350 28.07 -21.51 -21.61
N GLY A 351 26.81 -21.67 -22.06
CA GLY A 351 25.61 -21.38 -21.25
C GLY A 351 25.23 -19.89 -21.11
N TRP A 352 25.85 -19.00 -21.89
CA TRP A 352 25.66 -17.56 -21.81
C TRP A 352 24.20 -17.12 -22.06
N GLN A 353 23.52 -17.72 -23.05
CA GLN A 353 22.15 -17.35 -23.41
C GLN A 353 21.16 -17.78 -22.33
N GLU A 354 21.34 -18.99 -21.79
CA GLU A 354 20.54 -19.54 -20.70
C GLU A 354 20.67 -18.68 -19.43
N LEU A 355 21.90 -18.26 -19.09
CA LEU A 355 22.13 -17.37 -17.96
C LEU A 355 21.51 -15.98 -18.16
N CYS A 356 21.62 -15.41 -19.37
CA CYS A 356 20.98 -14.13 -19.67
C CYS A 356 19.45 -14.22 -19.58
N TYR A 357 18.87 -15.32 -20.06
CA TYR A 357 17.44 -15.58 -19.90
C TYR A 357 17.05 -15.69 -18.42
N LEU A 358 17.76 -16.52 -17.65
CA LEU A 358 17.55 -16.73 -16.22
C LEU A 358 17.59 -15.40 -15.45
N LEU A 359 18.67 -14.62 -15.62
CA LEU A 359 18.83 -13.34 -14.93
C LEU A 359 17.75 -12.35 -15.33
N ARG A 360 17.34 -12.31 -16.60
CA ARG A 360 16.26 -11.44 -17.06
C ARG A 360 14.92 -11.80 -16.42
N GLN A 361 14.62 -13.09 -16.29
CA GLN A 361 13.40 -13.55 -15.62
C GLN A 361 13.44 -13.20 -14.13
N VAL A 362 14.55 -13.47 -13.44
CA VAL A 362 14.68 -13.18 -12.00
C VAL A 362 14.69 -11.68 -11.72
N LEU A 363 15.56 -10.91 -12.39
CA LEU A 363 15.64 -9.46 -12.22
C LEU A 363 14.35 -8.76 -12.66
N GLY A 364 13.77 -9.20 -13.78
CA GLY A 364 12.49 -8.68 -14.25
C GLY A 364 11.39 -8.92 -13.24
N SER A 365 11.32 -10.12 -12.66
CA SER A 365 10.35 -10.44 -11.62
C SER A 365 10.56 -9.55 -10.39
N ILE A 366 11.80 -9.39 -9.90
CA ILE A 366 12.14 -8.50 -8.77
C ILE A 366 11.70 -7.07 -9.03
N VAL A 367 11.94 -6.56 -10.25
CA VAL A 367 11.61 -5.18 -10.65
C VAL A 367 10.10 -4.92 -10.66
N VAL A 368 9.28 -5.92 -10.99
CA VAL A 368 7.82 -5.77 -11.05
C VAL A 368 7.09 -6.28 -9.81
N LEU A 369 7.81 -6.73 -8.76
CA LEU A 369 7.20 -7.19 -7.52
C LEU A 369 6.42 -6.06 -6.84
N LEU A 370 5.17 -6.35 -6.45
CA LEU A 370 4.28 -5.41 -5.77
C LEU A 370 4.43 -5.44 -4.25
N ALA A 371 5.11 -6.46 -3.75
CA ALA A 371 5.58 -6.62 -2.38
C ALA A 371 6.87 -7.46 -2.39
N PRO A 372 7.86 -7.14 -1.53
CA PRO A 372 9.14 -7.82 -1.56
C PRO A 372 8.99 -9.29 -1.14
N LEU A 373 9.48 -10.20 -1.98
CA LEU A 373 9.57 -11.63 -1.70
C LEU A 373 11.03 -12.00 -1.37
N SER A 374 11.20 -13.04 -0.57
CA SER A 374 12.52 -13.67 -0.40
C SER A 374 12.94 -14.37 -1.69
N LEU A 375 14.24 -14.68 -1.84
CA LEU A 375 14.69 -15.46 -3.00
C LEU A 375 14.00 -16.82 -3.04
N HIS A 376 13.83 -17.47 -1.88
CA HIS A 376 13.14 -18.74 -1.77
C HIS A 376 11.70 -18.66 -2.29
N SER A 377 10.93 -17.68 -1.82
CA SER A 377 9.54 -17.50 -2.25
C SER A 377 9.43 -17.04 -3.69
N LEU A 378 10.31 -16.16 -4.16
CA LEU A 378 10.34 -15.76 -5.55
C LEU A 378 10.53 -16.97 -6.46
N LEU A 379 11.46 -17.89 -6.11
CA LEU A 379 11.68 -19.10 -6.90
C LEU A 379 10.60 -20.16 -6.71
N GLY A 380 9.86 -20.15 -5.60
CA GLY A 380 8.61 -20.90 -5.46
C GLY A 380 7.56 -20.46 -6.50
N LEU A 381 7.50 -19.15 -6.81
CA LEU A 381 6.66 -18.61 -7.89
C LEU A 381 7.28 -18.79 -9.28
N LEU A 382 8.62 -18.83 -9.36
CA LEU A 382 9.40 -19.05 -10.59
C LEU A 382 9.91 -20.50 -10.70
N SER A 383 9.04 -21.48 -10.41
CA SER A 383 9.42 -22.89 -10.20
C SER A 383 10.09 -23.59 -11.39
N ASP A 384 9.99 -23.02 -12.59
CA ASP A 384 10.64 -23.48 -13.82
C ASP A 384 12.09 -22.99 -14.00
N LEU A 385 12.57 -22.04 -13.18
CA LEU A 385 13.88 -21.40 -13.37
C LEU A 385 15.06 -22.13 -12.72
N GLY A 386 14.82 -23.19 -11.95
CA GLY A 386 15.88 -24.06 -11.43
C GLY A 386 16.22 -23.85 -9.94
N ASP A 387 17.43 -24.28 -9.56
CA ASP A 387 17.83 -24.40 -8.16
C ASP A 387 18.16 -23.04 -7.51
N VAL A 388 17.63 -22.85 -6.29
CA VAL A 388 17.79 -21.63 -5.47
C VAL A 388 19.26 -21.31 -5.21
N ASP A 389 20.11 -22.32 -4.99
CA ASP A 389 21.51 -22.15 -4.65
C ASP A 389 22.32 -21.63 -5.84
N ILE A 390 22.02 -22.12 -7.05
CA ILE A 390 22.66 -21.68 -8.30
C ILE A 390 22.29 -20.23 -8.59
N ILE A 391 20.99 -19.90 -8.49
CA ILE A 391 20.51 -18.53 -8.74
C ILE A 391 21.09 -17.57 -7.70
N HIS A 392 21.16 -17.98 -6.43
CA HIS A 392 21.76 -17.18 -5.37
C HIS A 392 23.21 -16.83 -5.68
N GLU A 393 24.03 -17.79 -6.12
CA GLU A 393 25.43 -17.55 -6.51
C GLU A 393 25.55 -16.51 -7.63
N HIS A 394 24.69 -16.58 -8.65
CA HIS A 394 24.69 -15.60 -9.74
C HIS A 394 24.25 -14.21 -9.27
N LEU A 395 23.27 -14.14 -8.38
CA LEU A 395 22.82 -12.88 -7.81
C LEU A 395 23.89 -12.26 -6.88
N GLU A 396 24.72 -13.05 -6.18
CA GLU A 396 25.78 -12.50 -5.30
C GLU A 396 26.74 -11.57 -6.06
N ASP A 397 27.01 -11.83 -7.34
CA ASP A 397 27.81 -10.94 -8.19
C ASP A 397 27.14 -9.56 -8.43
N LEU A 398 25.83 -9.47 -8.21
CA LEU A 398 24.99 -8.28 -8.31
C LEU A 398 24.70 -7.60 -6.96
N CYS A 399 25.40 -7.96 -5.88
CA CYS A 399 25.23 -7.35 -4.54
C CYS A 399 25.40 -5.81 -4.50
N SER A 400 26.02 -5.21 -5.53
CA SER A 400 26.14 -3.75 -5.67
C SER A 400 24.83 -3.05 -6.02
N ILE A 401 23.87 -3.79 -6.59
CA ILE A 401 22.54 -3.30 -7.01
C ILE A 401 21.39 -3.99 -6.25
N LEU A 402 21.61 -5.23 -5.78
CA LEU A 402 20.66 -6.01 -5.00
C LEU A 402 21.12 -6.17 -3.55
N ASP A 403 20.19 -6.04 -2.61
CA ASP A 403 20.37 -6.48 -1.23
C ASP A 403 20.10 -7.98 -1.16
N ILE A 404 21.18 -8.75 -1.00
CA ILE A 404 21.16 -10.21 -0.99
C ILE A 404 21.70 -10.68 0.34
N SER A 405 20.80 -11.18 1.16
CA SER A 405 21.17 -11.82 2.42
C SER A 405 21.72 -13.23 2.18
N LYS A 406 22.57 -13.69 3.10
CA LYS A 406 22.92 -15.11 3.20
C LYS A 406 21.73 -15.96 3.62
N ASP A 407 20.82 -15.37 4.39
CA ASP A 407 19.54 -15.98 4.70
C ASP A 407 18.59 -15.77 3.51
N LYS A 408 18.37 -16.86 2.77
CA LYS A 408 17.53 -16.89 1.55
C LYS A 408 16.05 -16.68 1.83
N THR A 409 15.65 -16.63 3.10
CA THR A 409 14.30 -16.27 3.54
C THR A 409 14.13 -14.78 3.77
N HIS A 410 15.22 -14.00 3.76
CA HIS A 410 15.14 -12.55 3.82
C HIS A 410 14.62 -11.97 2.49
N PRO A 411 13.75 -10.93 2.52
CA PRO A 411 13.23 -10.33 1.29
C PRO A 411 14.34 -9.76 0.40
N LEU A 412 14.27 -10.04 -0.89
CA LEU A 412 15.10 -9.42 -1.91
C LEU A 412 14.68 -7.95 -2.07
N ARG A 413 15.67 -7.07 -2.18
CA ARG A 413 15.42 -5.64 -2.40
C ARG A 413 16.43 -5.06 -3.36
N LEU A 414 15.98 -4.07 -4.12
CA LEU A 414 16.87 -3.21 -4.88
C LEU A 414 17.46 -2.16 -3.94
N HIS A 415 18.73 -1.82 -4.15
CA HIS A 415 19.35 -0.72 -3.40
C HIS A 415 18.80 0.64 -3.80
N HIS A 416 18.27 0.77 -5.02
CA HIS A 416 17.67 2.02 -5.49
C HIS A 416 16.71 1.80 -6.68
N PRO A 417 15.56 2.51 -6.73
CA PRO A 417 14.58 2.39 -7.82
C PRO A 417 15.10 2.71 -9.23
N SER A 418 16.14 3.54 -9.35
CA SER A 418 16.73 3.90 -10.66
C SER A 418 17.24 2.71 -11.46
N PHE A 419 17.47 1.55 -10.82
CA PHE A 419 17.79 0.31 -11.52
C PHE A 419 16.56 -0.30 -12.20
N CYS A 420 15.38 -0.25 -11.57
CA CYS A 420 14.12 -0.56 -12.25
C CYS A 420 13.93 0.35 -13.46
N ASP A 421 14.06 1.66 -13.25
CA ASP A 421 13.85 2.65 -14.32
C ASP A 421 14.80 2.41 -15.50
N PHE A 422 16.02 1.96 -15.23
CA PHE A 422 16.99 1.53 -16.25
C PHE A 422 16.53 0.29 -17.01
N LEU A 423 16.20 -0.81 -16.31
CA LEU A 423 15.86 -2.09 -16.93
C LEU A 423 14.57 -2.06 -17.74
N LEU A 424 13.58 -1.27 -17.31
CA LEU A 424 12.27 -1.17 -17.96
C LEU A 424 12.27 -0.20 -19.15
N ASN A 425 13.24 0.73 -19.22
CA ASN A 425 13.32 1.72 -20.29
C ASN A 425 14.31 1.28 -21.38
N LYS A 426 13.77 0.97 -22.58
CA LYS A 426 14.56 0.54 -23.75
C LYS A 426 15.56 1.59 -24.24
N GLU A 427 15.30 2.88 -24.02
CA GLU A 427 16.21 3.96 -24.41
C GLU A 427 17.45 4.02 -23.50
N ARG A 428 17.28 3.61 -22.24
CA ARG A 428 18.32 3.55 -21.21
C ARG A 428 19.08 2.21 -21.26
N CYS A 429 18.38 1.09 -21.17
CA CYS A 429 18.96 -0.24 -21.31
C CYS A 429 18.92 -0.71 -22.77
N GLN A 430 19.95 -0.34 -23.53
CA GLN A 430 20.06 -0.68 -24.96
C GLN A 430 20.56 -2.12 -25.23
N ASP A 431 21.00 -2.83 -24.18
CA ASP A 431 21.47 -4.21 -24.28
C ASP A 431 20.28 -5.17 -24.19
N GLU A 432 19.94 -5.83 -25.31
CA GLU A 432 18.78 -6.73 -25.43
C GLU A 432 18.85 -7.97 -24.52
N ASN A 433 20.03 -8.27 -23.97
CA ASN A 433 20.19 -9.36 -23.01
C ASN A 433 19.63 -9.02 -21.63
N PHE A 434 19.56 -7.72 -21.30
CA PHE A 434 19.17 -7.24 -19.97
C PHE A 434 17.86 -6.46 -19.98
N TRP A 435 17.51 -5.79 -21.08
CA TRP A 435 16.26 -5.02 -21.15
C TRP A 435 15.04 -5.91 -20.87
N ILE A 436 14.12 -5.38 -20.06
CA ILE A 436 12.89 -6.04 -19.63
C ILE A 436 11.70 -5.23 -20.12
N ASN A 437 10.78 -5.90 -20.80
CA ASN A 437 9.47 -5.34 -21.09
C ASN A 437 8.57 -5.50 -19.85
N GLU A 438 8.14 -4.36 -19.29
CA GLU A 438 7.30 -4.31 -18.09
C GLU A 438 5.97 -5.08 -18.27
N GLN A 439 5.28 -4.90 -19.39
CA GLN A 439 3.97 -5.53 -19.63
C GLN A 439 4.09 -7.05 -19.76
N ASP A 440 5.12 -7.51 -20.49
CA ASP A 440 5.39 -8.94 -20.66
C ASP A 440 5.77 -9.59 -19.32
N MET A 441 6.53 -8.89 -18.48
CA MET A 441 6.90 -9.38 -17.16
C MET A 441 5.71 -9.41 -16.20
N HIS A 442 4.85 -8.39 -16.19
CA HIS A 442 3.59 -8.43 -15.44
C HIS A 442 2.68 -9.56 -15.93
N ARG A 443 2.60 -9.81 -17.23
CA ARG A 443 1.86 -10.95 -17.80
C ARG A 443 2.40 -12.28 -17.28
N ALA A 444 3.71 -12.47 -17.31
CA ALA A 444 4.35 -13.68 -16.82
C ALA A 444 4.08 -13.89 -15.32
N MET A 445 4.23 -12.84 -14.50
CA MET A 445 3.95 -12.88 -13.06
C MET A 445 2.47 -13.19 -12.77
N MET A 446 1.54 -12.59 -13.51
CA MET A 446 0.11 -12.89 -13.40
C MET A 446 -0.16 -14.37 -13.64
N LYS A 447 0.35 -14.92 -14.75
CA LYS A 447 0.14 -16.33 -15.11
C LYS A 447 0.68 -17.26 -14.02
N ARG A 448 1.90 -17.02 -13.56
CA ARG A 448 2.52 -17.81 -12.47
C ARG A 448 1.73 -17.75 -11.17
N CYS A 449 1.17 -16.59 -10.82
CA CYS A 449 0.30 -16.47 -9.64
C CYS A 449 -0.97 -17.32 -9.80
N VAL A 450 -1.61 -17.28 -10.97
CA VAL A 450 -2.83 -18.06 -11.26
C VAL A 450 -2.52 -19.55 -11.28
N ASP A 451 -1.42 -19.97 -11.92
CA ASP A 451 -1.00 -21.36 -11.99
C ASP A 451 -0.72 -21.91 -10.57
N LEU A 452 0.07 -21.19 -9.76
CA LEU A 452 0.39 -21.58 -8.38
C LEU A 452 -0.89 -21.69 -7.52
N MET A 453 -1.80 -20.73 -7.65
CA MET A 453 -3.07 -20.77 -6.93
C MET A 453 -3.95 -21.93 -7.40
N SER A 454 -3.98 -22.23 -8.69
CA SER A 454 -4.75 -23.35 -9.24
C SER A 454 -4.22 -24.71 -8.75
N GLU A 455 -2.90 -24.82 -8.56
CA GLU A 455 -2.25 -26.02 -8.04
C GLU A 455 -2.47 -26.20 -6.52
N LEU A 456 -2.31 -25.13 -5.74
CA LEU A 456 -2.26 -25.23 -4.28
C LEU A 456 -3.56 -24.90 -3.55
N LEU A 457 -4.46 -24.10 -4.14
CA LEU A 457 -5.69 -23.71 -3.47
C LEU A 457 -6.74 -24.81 -3.54
N GLU A 458 -7.02 -25.38 -2.39
CA GLU A 458 -8.09 -26.35 -2.18
C GLU A 458 -8.97 -25.97 -1.00
N LYS A 459 -10.18 -26.53 -0.98
CA LYS A 459 -11.11 -26.40 0.14
C LYS A 459 -10.47 -26.97 1.40
N HIS A 460 -10.48 -26.22 2.50
CA HIS A 460 -9.85 -26.63 3.77
C HIS A 460 -8.30 -26.64 3.72
N ILE A 461 -7.68 -25.74 2.95
CA ILE A 461 -6.22 -25.70 2.74
C ILE A 461 -5.37 -25.77 4.02
N CYS A 462 -5.85 -25.22 5.14
CA CYS A 462 -5.14 -25.26 6.43
C CYS A 462 -5.55 -26.42 7.36
N ASP A 463 -6.26 -27.44 6.87
CA ASP A 463 -6.80 -28.56 7.68
C ASP A 463 -7.61 -28.08 8.90
N ALA A 464 -8.37 -26.99 8.73
CA ALA A 464 -9.32 -26.55 9.73
C ALA A 464 -10.47 -27.57 9.80
N LYS A 465 -10.52 -28.36 10.88
CA LYS A 465 -11.39 -29.54 10.99
C LYS A 465 -12.88 -29.23 11.02
N LEU A 466 -13.29 -28.00 11.37
CA LEU A 466 -14.70 -27.63 11.56
C LEU A 466 -15.02 -26.24 10.96
N PRO A 467 -16.22 -26.05 10.38
CA PRO A 467 -16.64 -24.76 9.82
C PRO A 467 -16.64 -23.57 10.79
N GLY A 468 -16.81 -23.82 12.09
CA GLY A 468 -16.85 -22.80 13.13
C GLY A 468 -15.49 -22.41 13.72
N VAL A 469 -14.38 -22.94 13.19
CA VAL A 469 -13.04 -22.58 13.70
C VAL A 469 -12.77 -21.11 13.39
N HIS A 470 -12.57 -20.33 14.45
CA HIS A 470 -12.16 -18.95 14.34
C HIS A 470 -10.69 -18.86 13.90
N VAL A 471 -10.34 -17.91 13.03
CA VAL A 471 -8.96 -17.71 12.53
C VAL A 471 -7.95 -17.53 13.67
N SER A 472 -8.34 -16.92 14.79
CA SER A 472 -7.48 -16.77 15.98
C SER A 472 -7.28 -18.05 16.79
N GLY A 473 -8.08 -19.08 16.56
CA GLY A 473 -7.98 -20.38 17.23
C GLY A 473 -7.07 -21.39 16.53
N MET A 474 -6.45 -21.00 15.41
CA MET A 474 -5.52 -21.84 14.65
C MET A 474 -4.16 -21.97 15.34
N GLU A 475 -3.48 -23.09 15.09
CA GLU A 475 -2.15 -23.31 15.67
C GLU A 475 -1.12 -22.33 15.10
N LYS A 476 -0.20 -21.88 15.94
CA LYS A 476 0.88 -20.98 15.53
C LYS A 476 1.78 -21.68 14.51
N GLY A 477 2.02 -21.08 13.34
CA GLY A 477 2.80 -21.68 12.27
C GLY A 477 1.99 -22.51 11.27
N GLN A 478 0.71 -22.80 11.56
CA GLN A 478 -0.15 -23.59 10.67
C GLN A 478 -0.39 -22.83 9.34
N LYS A 479 -0.63 -21.52 9.41
CA LYS A 479 -0.84 -20.70 8.22
C LYS A 479 0.39 -20.67 7.34
N GLU A 480 1.56 -20.43 7.92
CA GLU A 480 2.83 -20.35 7.21
C GLU A 480 3.21 -21.69 6.54
N ARG A 481 2.73 -22.81 7.09
CA ARG A 481 2.95 -24.15 6.53
C ARG A 481 2.13 -24.43 5.27
N TYR A 482 0.88 -23.97 5.21
CA TYR A 482 -0.05 -24.27 4.11
C TYR A 482 -0.26 -23.10 3.14
N LEU A 483 0.08 -21.88 3.57
CA LEU A 483 0.04 -20.65 2.78
C LEU A 483 1.44 -20.04 2.77
N PRO A 484 2.38 -20.60 1.99
CA PRO A 484 3.72 -20.02 1.87
C PRO A 484 3.65 -18.62 1.27
N HIS A 485 4.69 -17.80 1.47
CA HIS A 485 4.67 -16.37 1.14
C HIS A 485 4.36 -16.08 -0.34
N GLU A 486 4.82 -16.92 -1.25
CA GLU A 486 4.52 -16.84 -2.69
C GLU A 486 3.04 -17.09 -3.02
N LEU A 487 2.37 -17.94 -2.25
CA LEU A 487 0.92 -18.17 -2.41
C LEU A 487 0.14 -16.99 -1.81
N GLN A 488 0.57 -16.44 -0.68
CA GLN A 488 -0.02 -15.23 -0.10
C GLN A 488 0.13 -14.04 -1.05
N TYR A 489 1.31 -13.89 -1.66
CA TYR A 489 1.58 -12.89 -2.70
C TYR A 489 0.63 -13.05 -3.88
N SER A 490 0.53 -14.27 -4.41
CA SER A 490 -0.35 -14.61 -5.53
C SER A 490 -1.80 -14.24 -5.22
N CYS A 491 -2.31 -14.57 -4.03
CA CYS A 491 -3.67 -14.25 -3.61
C CYS A 491 -3.96 -12.74 -3.58
N LEU A 492 -2.96 -11.91 -3.25
CA LEU A 492 -3.14 -10.46 -3.11
C LEU A 492 -2.94 -9.69 -4.42
N TYR A 493 -2.03 -10.15 -5.29
CA TYR A 493 -1.46 -9.27 -6.33
C TYR A 493 -1.68 -9.72 -7.76
N TRP A 494 -2.24 -10.91 -8.01
CA TRP A 494 -2.43 -11.44 -9.37
C TRP A 494 -3.25 -10.51 -10.30
N VAL A 495 -4.33 -9.88 -9.80
CA VAL A 495 -5.14 -8.94 -10.57
C VAL A 495 -4.40 -7.63 -10.86
N GLU A 496 -3.51 -7.20 -9.98
CA GLU A 496 -2.71 -5.99 -10.23
C GLU A 496 -1.65 -6.25 -11.30
N HIS A 497 -1.03 -7.44 -11.30
CA HIS A 497 -0.20 -7.88 -12.43
C HIS A 497 -1.02 -7.97 -13.73
N LEU A 498 -2.23 -8.51 -13.68
CA LEU A 498 -3.13 -8.53 -14.84
C LEU A 498 -3.41 -7.12 -15.36
N ARG A 499 -3.74 -6.17 -14.48
CA ARG A 499 -4.00 -4.77 -14.82
C ARG A 499 -2.81 -4.14 -15.55
N ARG A 500 -1.60 -4.32 -15.01
CA ARG A 500 -0.36 -3.75 -15.56
C ARG A 500 0.13 -4.44 -16.84
N SER A 501 -0.26 -5.70 -17.06
CA SER A 501 -0.02 -6.40 -18.33
C SER A 501 -0.87 -5.87 -19.50
N ASN A 502 -1.87 -5.04 -19.21
CA ASN A 502 -2.84 -4.52 -20.19
C ASN A 502 -3.64 -5.61 -20.94
N ILE A 503 -3.77 -6.79 -20.33
CA ILE A 503 -4.60 -7.89 -20.83
C ILE A 503 -6.04 -7.68 -20.34
N LYS A 504 -7.00 -7.97 -21.22
CA LYS A 504 -8.42 -8.01 -20.89
C LYS A 504 -8.86 -9.46 -20.72
N VAL A 505 -9.79 -9.67 -19.79
CA VAL A 505 -10.35 -11.00 -19.47
C VAL A 505 -11.59 -11.25 -20.31
N GLU A 506 -11.70 -12.46 -20.86
CA GLU A 506 -12.88 -12.93 -21.59
C GLU A 506 -13.33 -14.32 -21.11
N ASP A 507 -14.59 -14.64 -21.36
CA ASP A 507 -15.18 -15.93 -20.98
C ASP A 507 -14.40 -17.08 -21.63
N ASN A 508 -14.12 -18.13 -20.85
CA ASN A 508 -13.36 -19.33 -21.22
C ASN A 508 -11.85 -19.11 -21.48
N ASP A 509 -11.27 -18.03 -20.94
CA ASP A 509 -9.81 -17.92 -20.81
C ASP A 509 -9.28 -18.57 -19.51
N ASP A 510 -7.95 -18.67 -19.37
CA ASP A 510 -7.29 -19.25 -18.19
C ASP A 510 -7.77 -18.61 -16.86
N ILE A 511 -8.11 -17.31 -16.87
CA ILE A 511 -8.57 -16.56 -15.69
C ILE A 511 -10.03 -16.90 -15.38
N SER A 512 -10.86 -16.99 -16.41
CA SER A 512 -12.24 -17.48 -16.33
C SER A 512 -12.26 -18.86 -15.68
N ASP A 513 -11.42 -19.78 -16.15
CA ASP A 513 -11.37 -21.15 -15.65
C ASP A 513 -10.90 -21.19 -14.20
N PHE A 514 -9.85 -20.42 -13.87
CA PHE A 514 -9.40 -20.25 -12.50
C PHE A 514 -10.51 -19.73 -11.57
N LEU A 515 -11.19 -18.64 -11.91
CA LEU A 515 -12.27 -18.08 -11.08
C LEU A 515 -13.40 -19.08 -10.90
N GLN A 516 -13.77 -19.77 -11.97
CA GLN A 516 -14.85 -20.73 -11.93
C GLN A 516 -14.57 -21.93 -11.01
N ALA A 517 -13.31 -22.32 -10.85
CA ALA A 517 -12.90 -23.42 -10.02
C ALA A 517 -12.47 -22.99 -8.60
N HIS A 518 -11.75 -21.88 -8.46
CA HIS A 518 -11.02 -21.52 -7.25
C HIS A 518 -11.45 -20.20 -6.58
N LEU A 519 -12.50 -19.50 -7.03
CA LEU A 519 -12.93 -18.23 -6.41
C LEU A 519 -13.22 -18.36 -4.90
N LEU A 520 -13.84 -19.47 -4.45
CA LEU A 520 -14.06 -19.71 -3.02
C LEU A 520 -12.79 -20.10 -2.28
N HIS A 521 -11.92 -20.92 -2.89
CA HIS A 521 -10.63 -21.29 -2.31
C HIS A 521 -9.73 -20.06 -2.12
N TRP A 522 -9.75 -19.14 -3.08
CA TRP A 522 -9.05 -17.86 -3.02
C TRP A 522 -9.59 -16.98 -1.89
N LEU A 523 -10.92 -16.90 -1.72
CA LEU A 523 -11.51 -16.14 -0.62
C LEU A 523 -11.20 -16.78 0.75
N GLU A 524 -11.19 -18.12 0.83
CA GLU A 524 -10.76 -18.85 2.03
C GLU A 524 -9.33 -18.48 2.40
N ALA A 525 -8.40 -18.51 1.44
CA ALA A 525 -7.02 -18.12 1.64
C ALA A 525 -6.88 -16.66 2.11
N LEU A 526 -7.60 -15.72 1.49
CA LEU A 526 -7.62 -14.31 1.92
C LEU A 526 -8.12 -14.16 3.35
N SER A 527 -9.17 -14.89 3.73
CA SER A 527 -9.66 -14.91 5.11
C SER A 527 -8.60 -15.45 6.09
N LEU A 528 -7.94 -16.55 5.74
CA LEU A 528 -6.90 -17.18 6.57
C LEU A 528 -5.72 -16.23 6.85
N ILE A 529 -5.31 -15.43 5.87
CA ILE A 529 -4.27 -14.40 6.04
C ILE A 529 -4.79 -13.09 6.64
N GLY A 530 -6.07 -13.00 6.98
CA GLY A 530 -6.68 -11.80 7.59
C GLY A 530 -6.89 -10.65 6.61
N ARG A 531 -6.97 -10.94 5.30
CA ARG A 531 -7.09 -9.99 4.19
C ARG A 531 -8.36 -10.21 3.35
N ALA A 532 -9.43 -10.71 3.98
CA ALA A 532 -10.73 -10.89 3.31
C ALA A 532 -11.34 -9.57 2.77
N PRO A 533 -11.26 -8.41 3.47
CA PRO A 533 -11.79 -7.15 2.96
C PRO A 533 -11.15 -6.68 1.65
N GLU A 534 -9.91 -7.10 1.35
CA GLU A 534 -9.23 -6.77 0.10
C GLU A 534 -9.93 -7.39 -1.13
N SER A 535 -10.69 -8.48 -0.94
CA SER A 535 -11.42 -9.16 -2.02
C SER A 535 -12.32 -8.21 -2.83
N PHE A 536 -13.00 -7.25 -2.18
CA PHE A 536 -13.86 -6.29 -2.87
C PHE A 536 -13.09 -5.43 -3.88
N HIS A 537 -11.94 -4.91 -3.46
CA HIS A 537 -11.13 -4.07 -4.32
C HIS A 537 -10.52 -4.88 -5.46
N ILE A 538 -10.05 -6.10 -5.16
CA ILE A 538 -9.47 -7.00 -6.16
C ILE A 538 -10.52 -7.38 -7.21
N ILE A 539 -11.74 -7.74 -6.79
CA ILE A 539 -12.83 -8.08 -7.73
C ILE A 539 -13.26 -6.85 -8.54
N ARG A 540 -13.39 -5.66 -7.93
CA ARG A 540 -13.74 -4.44 -8.66
C ARG A 540 -12.69 -4.07 -9.72
N ASN A 541 -11.40 -4.22 -9.40
CA ASN A 541 -10.33 -4.03 -10.37
C ASN A 541 -10.45 -5.05 -11.50
N LEU A 542 -10.72 -6.31 -11.19
CA LEU A 542 -10.94 -7.35 -12.20
C LEU A 542 -12.14 -7.06 -13.10
N GLN A 543 -13.25 -6.56 -12.55
CA GLN A 543 -14.42 -6.11 -13.33
C GLN A 543 -14.06 -5.01 -14.34
N SER A 544 -13.16 -4.08 -13.99
CA SER A 544 -12.68 -3.04 -14.91
C SER A 544 -11.79 -3.56 -16.05
N LEU A 545 -11.31 -4.80 -15.93
CA LEU A 545 -10.45 -5.48 -16.89
C LEU A 545 -11.21 -6.46 -17.80
N LEU A 546 -12.52 -6.59 -17.62
CA LEU A 546 -13.35 -7.41 -18.48
C LEU A 546 -13.47 -6.83 -19.89
N LYS A 547 -13.56 -7.70 -20.89
CA LYS A 547 -13.77 -7.33 -22.29
C LYS A 547 -15.26 -7.16 -22.58
N THR A 548 -15.66 -5.96 -22.99
CA THR A 548 -17.05 -5.48 -23.07
C THR A 548 -18.05 -6.45 -23.73
N ASP A 549 -17.64 -7.21 -24.75
CA ASP A 549 -18.57 -8.04 -25.55
C ASP A 549 -18.39 -9.56 -25.35
N ARG A 550 -17.49 -10.00 -24.45
CA ARG A 550 -17.11 -11.42 -24.34
C ARG A 550 -16.91 -11.92 -22.91
N SER A 551 -17.49 -11.24 -21.92
CA SER A 551 -17.21 -11.52 -20.51
C SER A 551 -18.49 -11.61 -19.67
N GLU A 552 -19.61 -12.02 -20.26
CA GLU A 552 -20.92 -12.00 -19.60
C GLU A 552 -20.96 -13.01 -18.43
N ILE A 553 -20.38 -14.20 -18.63
CA ILE A 553 -20.35 -15.25 -17.62
C ILE A 553 -19.51 -14.81 -16.42
N ILE A 554 -18.32 -14.27 -16.66
CA ILE A 554 -17.45 -13.80 -15.58
C ILE A 554 -18.03 -12.55 -14.92
N ALA A 555 -18.56 -11.58 -15.69
CA ALA A 555 -19.13 -10.36 -15.14
C ALA A 555 -20.26 -10.64 -14.15
N THR A 556 -21.16 -11.56 -14.51
CA THR A 556 -22.27 -11.97 -13.65
C THR A 556 -21.78 -12.74 -12.42
N LEU A 557 -20.81 -13.65 -12.57
CA LEU A 557 -20.17 -14.35 -11.45
C LEU A 557 -19.53 -13.37 -10.45
N LEU A 558 -18.72 -12.42 -10.92
CA LEU A 558 -18.04 -11.44 -10.06
C LEU A 558 -19.02 -10.51 -9.35
N THR A 559 -20.10 -10.12 -10.03
CA THR A 559 -21.16 -9.29 -9.42
C THR A 559 -21.89 -10.04 -8.31
N ASP A 560 -22.23 -11.31 -8.53
CA ASP A 560 -22.85 -12.17 -7.53
C ASP A 560 -21.91 -12.43 -6.34
N ALA A 561 -20.61 -12.59 -6.60
CA ALA A 561 -19.57 -12.73 -5.58
C ALA A 561 -19.47 -11.49 -4.68
N ILE A 562 -19.45 -10.28 -5.26
CA ILE A 562 -19.45 -9.03 -4.46
C ILE A 562 -20.67 -9.00 -3.53
N CYS A 563 -21.87 -9.28 -4.05
CA CYS A 563 -23.09 -9.27 -3.24
C CYS A 563 -23.00 -10.26 -2.07
N LEU A 564 -22.55 -11.49 -2.35
CA LEU A 564 -22.37 -12.53 -1.34
C LEU A 564 -21.35 -12.15 -0.27
N PHE A 565 -20.22 -11.60 -0.70
CA PHE A 565 -19.12 -11.27 0.20
C PHE A 565 -19.50 -10.08 1.07
N SER A 566 -20.19 -9.08 0.52
CA SER A 566 -20.71 -7.93 1.28
C SER A 566 -21.69 -8.38 2.37
N ALA A 567 -22.65 -9.23 2.01
CA ALA A 567 -23.68 -9.69 2.94
C ALA A 567 -23.14 -10.56 4.10
N LYS A 568 -21.94 -11.14 3.97
CA LYS A 568 -21.38 -12.12 4.91
C LYS A 568 -19.93 -11.87 5.33
N LEU A 569 -19.40 -10.68 5.07
CA LEU A 569 -17.98 -10.36 5.28
C LEU A 569 -17.50 -10.69 6.70
N SER A 570 -18.28 -10.31 7.71
CA SER A 570 -17.96 -10.56 9.12
C SER A 570 -17.79 -12.06 9.41
N THR A 571 -18.60 -12.91 8.80
CA THR A 571 -18.48 -14.36 8.96
C THR A 571 -17.26 -14.88 8.20
N ILE A 572 -17.09 -14.43 6.95
CA ILE A 572 -15.98 -14.83 6.07
C ILE A 572 -14.64 -14.51 6.70
N GLN A 573 -14.47 -13.30 7.24
CA GLN A 573 -13.22 -12.79 7.81
C GLN A 573 -12.74 -13.60 9.02
N TYR A 574 -13.68 -14.08 9.84
CA TYR A 574 -13.36 -14.71 11.12
C TYR A 574 -13.49 -16.23 11.11
N MET A 575 -14.30 -16.79 10.20
CA MET A 575 -14.58 -18.23 10.08
C MET A 575 -14.52 -18.65 8.60
N PRO A 576 -13.33 -18.83 8.01
CA PRO A 576 -13.14 -19.04 6.56
C PRO A 576 -13.98 -20.18 5.98
N LEU A 577 -14.13 -21.28 6.72
CA LEU A 577 -14.88 -22.44 6.25
C LEU A 577 -16.40 -22.26 6.23
N GLN A 578 -16.92 -21.17 6.82
CA GLN A 578 -18.31 -20.79 6.67
C GLN A 578 -18.67 -20.42 5.24
N ILE A 579 -17.68 -20.04 4.42
CA ILE A 579 -17.84 -19.77 2.99
C ILE A 579 -18.55 -20.96 2.30
N TYR A 580 -18.19 -22.20 2.61
CA TYR A 580 -18.78 -23.40 1.99
C TYR A 580 -20.05 -23.90 2.66
N THR A 581 -20.47 -23.28 3.77
CA THR A 581 -21.61 -23.76 4.57
C THR A 581 -22.65 -22.65 4.69
N SER A 582 -22.65 -21.89 5.78
CA SER A 582 -23.68 -20.87 6.03
C SER A 582 -23.74 -19.82 4.92
N VAL A 583 -22.60 -19.37 4.38
CA VAL A 583 -22.55 -18.33 3.35
C VAL A 583 -23.30 -18.77 2.09
N LEU A 584 -22.98 -19.94 1.52
CA LEU A 584 -23.71 -20.47 0.35
C LEU A 584 -25.14 -20.92 0.67
N THR A 585 -25.38 -21.46 1.87
CA THR A 585 -26.72 -21.94 2.27
C THR A 585 -27.73 -20.80 2.37
N PHE A 586 -27.30 -19.63 2.85
CA PHE A 586 -28.14 -18.45 2.99
C PHE A 586 -28.06 -17.48 1.79
N ALA A 587 -27.28 -17.80 0.76
CA ALA A 587 -27.30 -17.06 -0.50
C ALA A 587 -28.66 -17.26 -1.23
N PRO A 588 -29.14 -16.29 -2.02
CA PRO A 588 -30.37 -16.44 -2.79
C PRO A 588 -30.37 -17.66 -3.72
N ARG A 589 -31.54 -18.22 -4.03
CA ARG A 589 -31.65 -19.45 -4.84
C ARG A 589 -31.09 -19.30 -6.26
N ASN A 590 -31.17 -18.09 -6.82
CA ASN A 590 -30.62 -17.76 -8.13
C ASN A 590 -29.20 -17.18 -8.07
N SER A 591 -28.55 -17.18 -6.90
CA SER A 591 -27.13 -16.80 -6.81
C SER A 591 -26.29 -17.76 -7.65
N ILE A 592 -25.50 -17.20 -8.55
CA ILE A 592 -24.56 -17.94 -9.40
C ILE A 592 -23.54 -18.66 -8.53
N MET A 593 -23.04 -18.00 -7.48
CA MET A 593 -22.11 -18.59 -6.51
C MET A 593 -22.73 -19.83 -5.86
N ARG A 594 -23.98 -19.75 -5.41
CA ARG A 594 -24.70 -20.89 -4.80
C ARG A 594 -24.89 -22.05 -5.79
N GLN A 595 -25.32 -21.76 -7.02
CA GLN A 595 -25.57 -22.78 -8.03
C GLN A 595 -24.28 -23.47 -8.47
N LYS A 596 -23.20 -22.71 -8.61
CA LYS A 596 -21.92 -23.21 -9.12
C LYS A 596 -21.15 -24.02 -8.10
N PHE A 597 -21.01 -23.52 -6.87
CA PHE A 597 -20.20 -24.17 -5.84
C PHE A 597 -20.98 -25.17 -4.98
N GLY A 598 -22.32 -25.14 -5.06
CA GLY A 598 -23.20 -26.06 -4.38
C GLY A 598 -23.24 -25.89 -2.85
N ILE A 599 -24.21 -26.53 -2.20
CA ILE A 599 -24.27 -26.63 -0.74
C ILE A 599 -23.91 -28.05 -0.29
N PRO A 600 -23.31 -28.22 0.92
CA PRO A 600 -23.02 -29.55 1.43
C PRO A 600 -24.27 -30.41 1.58
N GLN A 601 -24.19 -31.68 1.19
CA GLN A 601 -25.34 -32.61 1.18
C GLN A 601 -25.99 -32.83 2.57
N TRP A 602 -25.22 -32.61 3.65
CA TRP A 602 -25.70 -32.74 5.02
C TRP A 602 -26.50 -31.51 5.52
N LEU A 603 -26.51 -30.42 4.75
CA LEU A 603 -27.36 -29.25 4.99
C LEU A 603 -28.61 -29.32 4.11
N SER A 604 -29.78 -29.12 4.72
CA SER A 604 -31.03 -28.99 3.99
C SER A 604 -31.34 -27.54 3.69
N PHE A 605 -31.99 -27.29 2.55
CA PHE A 605 -32.35 -25.94 2.14
C PHE A 605 -33.31 -25.29 3.15
N PRO A 606 -33.01 -24.09 3.67
CA PRO A 606 -33.99 -23.32 4.42
C PRO A 606 -35.15 -22.98 3.48
N GLN A 607 -36.38 -23.31 3.89
CA GLN A 607 -37.59 -23.02 3.11
C GLN A 607 -37.76 -21.52 2.83
N THR A 608 -37.12 -20.66 3.62
CA THR A 608 -37.22 -19.19 3.65
C THR A 608 -36.10 -18.43 2.91
N THR A 609 -35.24 -19.11 2.14
CA THR A 609 -34.20 -18.41 1.34
C THR A 609 -34.82 -17.63 0.17
N GLU A 610 -34.41 -16.37 0.02
CA GLU A 610 -34.86 -15.47 -1.04
C GLU A 610 -34.50 -16.01 -2.44
N ILE A 611 -35.27 -15.61 -3.47
CA ILE A 611 -35.08 -16.12 -4.84
C ILE A 611 -33.94 -15.39 -5.54
N LEU A 612 -33.95 -14.06 -5.50
CA LEU A 612 -32.91 -13.17 -6.02
C LEU A 612 -32.28 -12.43 -4.85
N TRP A 613 -31.12 -11.82 -5.07
CA TRP A 613 -30.67 -10.75 -4.16
C TRP A 613 -31.80 -9.72 -4.09
N ASN A 614 -32.37 -9.54 -2.91
CA ASN A 614 -33.35 -8.46 -2.70
C ASN A 614 -32.66 -7.11 -2.97
N SER A 615 -33.44 -6.07 -3.28
CA SER A 615 -32.93 -4.70 -3.39
C SER A 615 -32.43 -4.12 -2.05
N GLY A 616 -32.46 -4.92 -0.99
CA GLY A 616 -31.86 -4.66 0.31
C GLY A 616 -30.62 -5.51 0.52
N LEU A 617 -29.58 -5.26 -0.27
CA LEU A 617 -28.25 -5.88 -0.12
C LEU A 617 -27.67 -5.73 1.30
N GLU A 618 -28.23 -4.79 2.08
CA GLU A 618 -27.95 -4.58 3.50
C GLU A 618 -29.25 -4.47 4.31
N THR A 619 -29.27 -5.12 5.48
CA THR A 619 -30.31 -4.93 6.49
C THR A 619 -29.76 -3.98 7.55
N LEU A 620 -30.34 -2.79 7.68
CA LEU A 620 -30.06 -1.88 8.80
C LEU A 620 -30.55 -2.52 10.12
N GLN A 621 -29.71 -3.31 10.78
CA GLN A 621 -29.95 -3.76 12.15
C GLN A 621 -29.43 -2.72 13.13
N ASN A 622 -30.35 -1.96 13.72
CA ASN A 622 -30.05 -1.16 14.91
C ASN A 622 -30.13 -2.04 16.15
N HIS A 623 -29.09 -2.04 16.98
CA HIS A 623 -29.04 -2.75 18.27
C HIS A 623 -29.87 -2.09 19.38
N TYR A 624 -30.67 -1.08 19.07
CA TYR A 624 -31.52 -0.39 20.04
C TYR A 624 -32.90 -1.04 20.07
N GLN A 625 -33.36 -1.41 21.27
CA GLN A 625 -34.64 -2.07 21.52
C GLN A 625 -35.81 -1.34 20.83
N ASP A 626 -36.73 -2.13 20.26
CA ASP A 626 -38.03 -1.73 19.68
C ASP A 626 -38.00 -0.69 18.53
N PHE A 627 -37.26 -0.98 17.46
CA PHE A 627 -37.35 -0.23 16.20
C PHE A 627 -38.60 -0.61 15.39
N ASN A 628 -39.75 -0.01 15.73
CA ASN A 628 -40.97 -0.10 14.91
C ASN A 628 -40.97 1.00 13.84
N LEU A 629 -40.50 0.68 12.63
CA LEU A 629 -40.50 1.58 11.49
C LEU A 629 -41.94 1.95 11.10
N ILE A 630 -42.28 3.24 11.15
CA ILE A 630 -43.61 3.75 10.80
C ILE A 630 -43.61 4.34 9.39
N ASN A 631 -42.50 4.95 8.98
CA ASN A 631 -42.44 5.68 7.72
C ASN A 631 -41.01 5.73 7.17
N LEU A 632 -40.86 5.69 5.84
CA LEU A 632 -39.58 5.75 5.14
C LEU A 632 -39.73 6.55 3.85
N ILE A 633 -38.84 7.51 3.63
CA ILE A 633 -38.79 8.32 2.40
C ILE A 633 -37.36 8.32 1.84
N THR A 634 -37.24 8.22 0.52
CA THR A 634 -35.97 8.41 -0.18
C THR A 634 -35.87 9.85 -0.67
N ILE A 635 -34.66 10.40 -0.67
CA ILE A 635 -34.34 11.75 -1.16
C ILE A 635 -33.26 11.59 -2.26
N PRO A 636 -33.67 11.22 -3.49
CA PRO A 636 -32.74 10.76 -4.53
C PRO A 636 -31.69 11.82 -4.91
N HIS A 637 -32.07 13.10 -4.96
CA HIS A 637 -31.19 14.20 -5.35
C HIS A 637 -30.06 14.48 -4.34
N LEU A 638 -30.25 14.08 -3.08
CA LEU A 638 -29.24 14.22 -2.02
C LEU A 638 -28.58 12.88 -1.69
N ARG A 639 -28.98 11.79 -2.36
CA ARG A 639 -28.52 10.42 -2.06
C ARG A 639 -28.77 10.04 -0.60
N LEU A 640 -29.97 10.38 -0.07
CA LEU A 640 -30.34 10.10 1.32
C LEU A 640 -31.61 9.25 1.45
N ILE A 641 -31.75 8.59 2.59
CA ILE A 641 -32.97 7.94 3.07
C ILE A 641 -33.28 8.49 4.46
N ALA A 642 -34.53 8.85 4.72
CA ALA A 642 -35.00 9.16 6.06
C ALA A 642 -36.00 8.09 6.51
N SER A 643 -35.78 7.55 7.71
CA SER A 643 -36.66 6.59 8.37
C SER A 643 -37.19 7.17 9.68
N ALA A 644 -38.44 6.87 10.03
CA ALA A 644 -39.05 7.33 11.28
C ALA A 644 -39.66 6.17 12.08
N SER A 645 -39.45 6.22 13.39
CA SER A 645 -40.12 5.41 14.40
C SER A 645 -41.17 6.26 15.15
N TYR A 646 -41.68 5.77 16.29
CA TYR A 646 -42.65 6.51 17.11
C TYR A 646 -42.13 7.82 17.69
N ASP A 647 -40.85 7.87 18.02
CA ASP A 647 -40.22 8.95 18.78
C ASP A 647 -38.94 9.47 18.11
N THR A 648 -38.49 8.88 17.01
CA THR A 648 -37.19 9.20 16.41
C THR A 648 -37.20 9.19 14.89
N ILE A 649 -36.48 10.14 14.27
CA ILE A 649 -36.15 10.15 12.84
C ILE A 649 -34.67 9.88 12.67
N TRP A 650 -34.34 9.06 11.69
CA TRP A 650 -32.99 8.70 11.30
C TRP A 650 -32.78 9.06 9.83
N ILE A 651 -31.61 9.58 9.48
CA ILE A 651 -31.23 9.91 8.10
C ILE A 651 -29.97 9.11 7.76
N TRP A 652 -29.89 8.60 6.54
CA TRP A 652 -28.86 7.69 6.05
C TRP A 652 -28.44 8.06 4.63
N PHE A 653 -27.23 7.71 4.21
CA PHE A 653 -26.80 7.79 2.81
C PHE A 653 -27.28 6.57 2.01
N THR A 654 -27.75 6.78 0.76
CA THR A 654 -28.26 5.70 -0.11
C THR A 654 -27.16 4.84 -0.72
N GLU A 655 -25.93 5.34 -0.83
CA GLU A 655 -24.83 4.66 -1.52
C GLU A 655 -23.97 3.81 -0.60
N THR A 656 -23.82 4.25 0.65
CA THR A 656 -22.96 3.61 1.66
C THR A 656 -23.75 3.04 2.83
N TRP A 657 -25.05 3.33 2.93
CA TRP A 657 -25.93 2.97 4.05
C TRP A 657 -25.46 3.48 5.43
N GLU A 658 -24.54 4.45 5.43
CA GLU A 658 -24.03 5.10 6.63
C GLU A 658 -25.10 5.99 7.27
N TYR A 659 -25.16 5.94 8.60
CA TYR A 659 -25.99 6.80 9.42
C TYR A 659 -25.50 8.25 9.37
N MET A 660 -26.40 9.19 9.07
CA MET A 660 -26.11 10.62 9.05
C MET A 660 -26.52 11.31 10.35
N GLN A 661 -27.76 11.09 10.80
CA GLN A 661 -28.33 11.88 11.89
C GLN A 661 -29.56 11.21 12.50
N LYS A 662 -29.74 11.36 13.82
CA LYS A 662 -30.94 11.00 14.60
C LYS A 662 -31.52 12.26 15.21
N THR A 663 -32.85 12.37 15.18
CA THR A 663 -33.60 13.44 15.85
C THR A 663 -34.68 12.80 16.71
N GLU A 664 -34.70 13.13 17.99
CA GLU A 664 -35.76 12.71 18.92
C GLU A 664 -36.96 13.67 18.80
N LEU A 665 -38.16 13.11 18.93
CA LEU A 665 -39.43 13.77 18.67
C LEU A 665 -40.33 13.66 19.89
N ASP A 666 -40.95 14.77 20.27
CA ASP A 666 -41.93 14.80 21.36
C ASP A 666 -43.31 14.24 20.95
N SER A 667 -43.50 13.84 19.69
CA SER A 667 -44.81 13.50 19.12
C SER A 667 -44.95 12.04 18.74
N PHE A 668 -46.05 11.40 19.15
CA PHE A 668 -46.40 10.04 18.74
C PHE A 668 -46.93 10.00 17.30
N ARG A 669 -46.25 9.23 16.43
CA ARG A 669 -46.57 8.92 15.01
C ARG A 669 -46.23 10.02 13.99
N PRO A 670 -44.93 10.25 13.72
CA PRO A 670 -44.50 11.18 12.69
C PRO A 670 -44.83 10.70 11.26
N GLN A 671 -45.39 11.60 10.43
CA GLN A 671 -45.48 11.41 8.98
C GLN A 671 -44.37 12.21 8.28
N LEU A 672 -43.44 11.51 7.63
CA LEU A 672 -42.31 12.14 6.93
C LEU A 672 -42.73 12.64 5.54
N GLY A 673 -42.34 13.86 5.20
CA GLY A 673 -42.44 14.41 3.84
C GLY A 673 -41.18 15.19 3.46
N PHE A 674 -40.75 15.08 2.20
CA PHE A 674 -39.64 15.85 1.64
C PHE A 674 -40.17 17.04 0.83
N ASN A 675 -39.70 18.25 1.14
CA ASN A 675 -40.07 19.46 0.39
C ASN A 675 -38.80 20.15 -0.17
N PRO A 676 -38.54 20.04 -1.48
CA PRO A 676 -37.37 20.64 -2.13
C PRO A 676 -37.47 22.17 -2.32
N GLU A 677 -38.67 22.77 -2.30
CA GLU A 677 -38.87 24.20 -2.58
C GLU A 677 -39.37 25.03 -1.37
N GLY A 678 -39.64 24.39 -0.23
CA GLY A 678 -40.09 25.06 1.00
C GLY A 678 -41.53 25.61 0.98
N THR A 679 -42.31 25.38 -0.08
CA THR A 679 -43.55 26.12 -0.35
C THR A 679 -44.86 25.44 0.04
N LYS A 680 -44.89 24.14 0.37
CA LYS A 680 -46.06 23.47 1.00
C LYS A 680 -45.64 22.47 2.08
N LEU A 681 -46.12 22.66 3.31
CA LEU A 681 -45.98 21.71 4.41
C LEU A 681 -47.14 20.70 4.35
N PRO A 682 -46.92 19.38 4.57
CA PRO A 682 -48.00 18.44 4.83
C PRO A 682 -48.83 18.88 6.03
N THR A 683 -50.10 19.21 5.80
CA THR A 683 -51.05 19.65 6.83
C THR A 683 -51.74 18.42 7.44
N GLY A 684 -51.08 17.78 8.40
CA GLY A 684 -51.65 16.72 9.23
C GLY A 684 -51.07 16.76 10.64
N ARG A 685 -51.88 16.43 11.67
CA ARG A 685 -51.37 16.27 13.05
C ARG A 685 -50.29 15.18 13.04
N GLY A 686 -49.05 15.54 13.37
CA GLY A 686 -47.89 14.65 13.36
C GLY A 686 -47.02 14.69 12.10
N ALA A 687 -47.25 15.59 11.15
CA ALA A 687 -46.40 15.67 9.95
C ALA A 687 -45.07 16.38 10.22
N ILE A 688 -43.95 15.76 9.82
CA ILE A 688 -42.59 16.30 9.94
C ILE A 688 -42.02 16.47 8.53
N THR A 689 -41.58 17.69 8.23
CA THR A 689 -41.06 18.05 6.90
C THR A 689 -39.56 18.20 6.95
N ILE A 690 -38.86 17.44 6.11
CA ILE A 690 -37.43 17.60 5.87
C ILE A 690 -37.27 18.66 4.78
N VAL A 691 -36.70 19.82 5.13
CA VAL A 691 -36.50 20.96 4.23
C VAL A 691 -35.02 21.05 3.86
N ALA A 692 -34.70 20.87 2.58
CA ALA A 692 -33.37 21.15 2.06
C ALA A 692 -33.25 22.66 1.84
N ARG A 693 -32.48 23.37 2.68
CA ARG A 693 -32.13 24.77 2.41
C ARG A 693 -30.82 24.80 1.63
N PRO A 694 -30.77 25.43 0.43
CA PRO A 694 -29.50 25.74 -0.19
C PRO A 694 -28.76 26.72 0.74
N ILE A 695 -27.53 26.37 1.14
CA ILE A 695 -26.63 27.30 1.81
C ILE A 695 -26.23 28.35 0.77
N LEU A 696 -27.04 29.39 0.63
CA LEU A 696 -26.65 30.62 -0.03
C LEU A 696 -25.55 31.25 0.82
N LYS A 697 -24.31 31.18 0.33
CA LYS A 697 -23.21 32.06 0.75
C LYS A 697 -23.72 33.50 0.78
N LEU A 698 -23.59 34.18 1.92
CA LEU A 698 -23.60 35.64 1.99
C LEU A 698 -22.77 36.11 3.20
N LYS A 699 -21.59 36.67 2.87
CA LYS A 699 -20.62 37.47 3.64
C LYS A 699 -19.92 36.86 4.84
#